data_AF-A0A7L9BGF0-F1
#
_entry.id   AF-A0A7L9BGF0-F1
#
_cell.length_a   1.000
_cell.length_b   1.000
_cell.length_c   1.000
_cell.angle_alpha   90.00
_cell.angle_beta   90.00
_cell.angle_gamma   90.00
#
_symmetry.space_group_name_H-M   'P 1'
#
loop_
_entity.id
_entity.type
_entity.pdbx_description
1 polymer ?
#
loop_
_entity_poly.entity_id
_entity_poly.type
_entity_poly.pdbx_seq_one_letter_code
_entity_poly.pdbx_strand_id
1 'polypeptide(L)'
;MDKKKGRFSFRFTIGNKILGGFMAVMALFIVNAAIIFMTGNQIDNVVKTSAEIIRPSKDAINEFVLTVERYQKLVTSWVYLQTNEENKKALIQLVKYEYPELKERIEKLKNTWEVDSQKVIVDSVFARFERIQRSAESQITSQLATFESYEDGITKLLAEDVLESQINPQLQTILTDLNNLAKAQTVITAQSEEELIVSTRNLRNITLILAGVTILLGFGAALLLMRSITRPVNFLKNVVVKLGRGELVEEKQTKFSNDEIGEMAQAMDNLVTGLKATTLFAGNIGKGNYATDFKPLSDHDVLGNALINMRDNLARVAEEDKKRNWATEGLARFGEILRSNTNDLNKLADEIIMNLVKYLKGNQGAIYIVDDVERGEEPTISMKSCYAWDKKKYLNHKIHKGEGLAGQAWQEGETIYLTEVPQNYIKITSGLGDANPTCILIVPLKVNEQIFGIVEIASFTELQDFEIEFVEKIAESIASTISTVKVNARTQRLLEESQEMTEQMRAQEEEMRQNMEELQATQEEMQRNQSETEGTMLAINNALAIADYDVEGKITKINSNYLTLLGYSQSEVIGEHHRLFVTKDEKSSEEYRQFWRDLALGNSKRGTFKRLTRRGEVITVKSNFNPVKNRQGEIVRIMEIAYEA
;
A
#
# COMPACT_ATOMS: atom_id res chain seq x y z
N MET A 1 10.83 -27.36 43.13
CA MET A 1 12.06 -27.08 43.91
C MET A 1 13.02 -26.38 42.96
N ASP A 2 13.01 -25.05 42.92
CA ASP A 2 14.01 -24.30 42.14
C ASP A 2 14.48 -23.10 42.95
N LYS A 3 15.71 -23.20 43.43
CA LYS A 3 16.34 -22.23 44.33
C LYS A 3 16.69 -20.97 43.54
N LYS A 4 15.87 -19.91 43.69
CA LYS A 4 16.28 -18.52 43.40
C LYS A 4 17.50 -18.17 44.25
N LYS A 5 18.71 -18.37 43.71
CA LYS A 5 19.93 -17.73 44.21
C LYS A 5 19.82 -16.23 43.91
N GLY A 6 19.34 -15.46 44.89
CA GLY A 6 19.45 -14.01 44.89
C GLY A 6 20.92 -13.60 44.93
N ARG A 7 21.56 -13.48 43.77
CA ARG A 7 22.77 -12.68 43.63
C ARG A 7 22.34 -11.22 43.82
N PHE A 8 22.62 -10.65 44.98
CA PHE A 8 22.60 -9.20 45.15
C PHE A 8 23.63 -8.61 44.18
N SER A 9 23.20 -8.27 42.96
CA SER A 9 24.02 -7.46 42.06
C SER A 9 23.89 -6.02 42.53
N PHE A 10 24.86 -5.54 43.29
CA PHE A 10 24.96 -4.11 43.59
C PHE A 10 25.05 -3.36 42.26
N ARG A 11 23.96 -2.69 41.87
CA ARG A 11 23.92 -1.80 40.70
C ARG A 11 24.63 -0.51 41.08
N PHE A 12 25.80 -0.30 40.51
CA PHE A 12 26.48 0.98 40.59
C PHE A 12 25.86 1.93 39.56
N THR A 13 24.91 2.74 40.02
CA THR A 13 24.38 3.90 39.26
C THR A 13 25.53 4.81 38.82
N ILE A 14 25.36 5.55 37.74
CA ILE A 14 26.36 6.54 37.27
C ILE A 14 26.72 7.54 38.36
N GLY A 15 25.72 8.00 39.12
CA GLY A 15 25.91 8.91 40.26
C GLY A 15 26.90 8.32 41.28
N ASN A 16 26.68 7.08 41.71
CA ASN A 16 27.58 6.38 42.64
C ASN A 16 28.99 6.14 42.08
N LYS A 17 29.15 5.96 40.76
CA LYS A 17 30.47 5.82 40.13
C LYS A 17 31.24 7.15 40.15
N ILE A 18 30.57 8.24 39.80
CA ILE A 18 31.14 9.59 39.82
C ILE A 18 31.49 9.96 41.27
N LEU A 19 30.53 9.79 42.19
CA LEU A 19 30.72 10.09 43.61
C LEU A 19 31.85 9.25 44.21
N GLY A 20 31.93 7.95 43.88
CA GLY A 20 33.01 7.08 44.33
C GLY A 20 34.39 7.55 43.85
N GLY A 21 34.49 8.00 42.59
CA GLY A 21 35.71 8.61 42.05
C GLY A 21 36.11 9.89 42.79
N PHE A 22 35.17 10.80 43.02
CA PHE A 22 35.40 12.04 43.77
C PHE A 22 35.78 11.77 45.23
N MET A 23 35.09 10.86 45.90
CA MET A 23 35.37 10.49 47.30
C MET A 23 36.76 9.88 47.44
N ALA A 24 37.20 9.05 46.48
CA ALA A 24 38.56 8.48 46.49
C ALA A 24 39.63 9.56 46.35
N VAL A 25 39.44 10.52 45.44
CA VAL A 25 40.35 11.66 45.27
C VAL A 25 40.36 12.55 46.52
N MET A 26 39.19 12.85 47.09
CA MET A 26 39.06 13.69 48.29
C MET A 26 39.70 13.03 49.52
N ALA A 27 39.50 11.73 49.72
CA ALA A 27 40.16 10.97 50.79
C ALA A 27 41.69 11.04 50.63
N LEU A 28 42.20 10.96 49.41
CA LEU A 28 43.63 11.06 49.14
C LEU A 28 44.17 12.46 49.46
N PHE A 29 43.45 13.52 49.12
CA PHE A 29 43.81 14.89 49.52
C PHE A 29 43.85 15.06 51.05
N ILE A 30 42.87 14.49 51.77
CA ILE A 30 42.83 14.55 53.24
C ILE A 30 44.04 13.83 53.85
N VAL A 31 44.37 12.64 53.36
CA VAL A 31 45.55 11.88 53.82
C VAL A 31 46.84 12.65 53.54
N ASN A 32 46.98 13.23 52.34
CA ASN A 32 48.14 14.06 51.99
C ASN A 32 48.27 15.27 52.92
N ALA A 33 47.18 15.99 53.15
CA ALA A 33 47.16 17.14 54.04
C ALA A 33 47.56 16.75 55.48
N ALA A 34 47.06 15.62 55.98
CA ALA A 34 47.40 15.11 57.31
C ALA A 34 48.90 14.79 57.43
N ILE A 35 49.50 14.13 56.42
CA ILE A 35 50.94 13.81 56.40
C ILE A 35 51.80 15.09 56.37
N ILE A 36 51.42 16.07 55.54
CA ILE A 36 52.12 17.35 55.44
C ILE A 36 52.03 18.10 56.77
N PHE A 37 50.84 18.14 57.39
CA PHE A 37 50.63 18.80 58.67
C PHE A 37 51.45 18.16 59.79
N MET A 38 51.44 16.82 59.90
CA MET A 38 52.23 16.10 60.92
C MET A 38 53.73 16.34 60.77
N THR A 39 54.25 16.27 59.54
CA THR A 39 55.68 16.51 59.26
C THR A 39 56.05 17.98 59.46
N GLY A 40 55.15 18.91 59.12
CA GLY A 40 55.33 20.34 59.37
C GLY A 40 55.47 20.66 60.87
N ASN A 41 54.58 20.11 61.71
CA ASN A 41 54.67 20.28 63.16
C ASN A 41 55.99 19.74 63.74
N GLN A 42 56.55 18.66 63.19
CA GLN A 42 57.86 18.15 63.62
C GLN A 42 58.98 19.15 63.30
N ILE A 43 58.96 19.77 62.12
CA ILE A 43 59.93 20.79 61.73
C ILE A 43 59.80 22.03 62.63
N ASP A 44 58.58 22.49 62.90
CA ASP A 44 58.35 23.65 63.77
C ASP A 44 58.94 23.45 65.17
N ASN A 45 58.82 22.24 65.72
CA ASN A 45 59.44 21.91 67.01
C ASN A 45 60.98 21.96 66.95
N VAL A 46 61.60 21.42 65.90
CA VAL A 46 63.06 21.48 65.71
C VAL A 46 63.53 22.92 65.54
N VAL A 47 62.83 23.72 64.73
CA VAL A 47 63.12 25.16 64.54
C VAL A 47 63.05 25.90 65.87
N LYS A 48 61.99 25.67 66.65
CA LYS A 48 61.78 26.34 67.94
C LYS A 48 62.91 26.00 68.93
N THR A 49 63.23 24.72 69.09
CA THR A 49 64.33 24.28 69.96
C THR A 49 65.67 24.84 69.49
N SER A 50 65.92 24.86 68.18
CA SER A 50 67.17 25.41 67.62
C SER A 50 67.31 26.92 67.86
N ALA A 51 66.25 27.69 67.63
CA ALA A 51 66.24 29.14 67.70
C ALA A 51 66.13 29.70 69.13
N GLU A 52 65.34 29.08 69.99
CA GLU A 52 65.08 29.57 71.36
C GLU A 52 66.04 29.00 72.39
N ILE A 53 66.60 27.80 72.16
CA ILE A 53 67.43 27.09 73.14
C ILE A 53 68.85 26.90 72.65
N ILE A 54 69.06 26.18 71.55
CA ILE A 54 70.40 25.70 71.16
C ILE A 54 71.34 26.85 70.75
N ARG A 55 70.90 27.72 69.82
CA ARG A 55 71.70 28.88 69.38
C ARG A 55 71.98 29.87 70.52
N PRO A 56 70.98 30.34 71.29
CA PRO A 56 71.24 31.22 72.44
C PRO A 56 72.14 30.59 73.50
N SER A 57 72.10 29.26 73.69
CA SER A 57 72.98 28.55 74.62
C SER A 57 74.43 28.58 74.18
N LYS A 58 74.70 28.33 72.89
CA LYS A 58 76.03 28.47 72.30
C LYS A 58 76.55 29.91 72.45
N ASP A 59 75.72 30.89 72.11
CA ASP A 59 76.11 32.30 72.17
C ASP A 59 76.38 32.74 73.61
N ALA A 60 75.55 32.33 74.56
CA ALA A 60 75.73 32.67 75.97
C ALA A 60 76.98 32.02 76.59
N ILE A 61 77.32 30.78 76.21
CA ILE A 61 78.57 30.15 76.68
C ILE A 61 79.80 30.81 76.05
N ASN A 62 79.75 31.18 74.76
CA ASN A 62 80.83 31.95 74.14
C ASN A 62 81.01 33.34 74.81
N GLU A 63 79.91 34.01 75.12
CA GLU A 63 79.94 35.28 75.86
C GLU A 63 80.53 35.08 77.27
N PHE A 64 80.30 33.93 77.91
CA PHE A 64 80.90 33.63 79.21
C PHE A 64 82.41 33.41 79.11
N VAL A 65 82.89 32.72 78.08
CA VAL A 65 84.34 32.63 77.78
C VAL A 65 84.93 34.04 77.70
N LEU A 66 84.34 34.92 76.87
CA LEU A 66 84.80 36.30 76.69
C LEU A 66 84.74 37.12 77.99
N THR A 67 83.72 36.90 78.82
CA THR A 67 83.56 37.57 80.12
C THR A 67 84.67 37.17 81.08
N VAL A 68 85.04 35.89 81.13
CA VAL A 68 86.14 35.40 81.97
C VAL A 68 87.49 35.92 81.47
N GLU A 69 87.73 35.93 80.15
CA GLU A 69 88.95 36.51 79.56
C GLU A 69 89.07 38.01 79.84
N ARG A 70 87.96 38.75 79.71
CA ARG A 70 87.90 40.17 80.03
C ARG A 70 88.11 40.41 81.53
N TYR A 71 87.49 39.60 82.39
CA TYR A 71 87.72 39.65 83.83
C TYR A 71 89.20 39.45 84.17
N GLN A 72 89.87 38.45 83.57
CA GLN A 72 91.29 38.23 83.76
C GLN A 72 92.10 39.48 83.39
N LYS A 73 91.90 40.04 82.18
CA LYS A 73 92.60 41.26 81.73
C LYS A 73 92.36 42.45 82.67
N LEU A 74 91.14 42.63 83.15
CA LEU A 74 90.77 43.74 84.01
C LEU A 74 91.35 43.61 85.42
N VAL A 75 91.35 42.40 86.01
CA VAL A 75 92.01 42.15 87.31
C VAL A 75 93.53 42.29 87.18
N THR A 76 94.14 41.77 86.11
CA THR A 76 95.56 41.97 85.83
C THR A 76 95.88 43.47 85.69
N SER A 77 95.06 44.22 84.96
CA SER A 77 95.19 45.68 84.89
C SER A 77 95.03 46.35 86.25
N TRP A 78 94.17 45.83 87.14
CA TRP A 78 93.99 46.38 88.49
C TRP A 78 95.27 46.25 89.31
N VAL A 79 96.01 45.15 89.19
CA VAL A 79 97.27 44.92 89.91
C VAL A 79 98.41 45.78 89.35
N TYR A 80 98.58 45.80 88.02
CA TYR A 80 99.77 46.40 87.40
C TYR A 80 99.63 47.87 87.01
N LEU A 81 98.41 48.38 86.77
CA LEU A 81 98.17 49.73 86.24
C LEU A 81 97.36 50.60 87.22
N GLN A 82 98.08 51.30 88.10
CA GLN A 82 97.50 52.16 89.16
C GLN A 82 96.54 53.24 88.64
N THR A 83 96.83 53.86 87.48
CA THR A 83 96.12 55.03 86.94
C THR A 83 94.95 54.71 86.02
N ASN A 84 94.70 53.42 85.73
CA ASN A 84 93.68 53.03 84.75
C ASN A 84 92.28 52.93 85.37
N GLU A 85 91.69 54.08 85.72
CA GLU A 85 90.35 54.20 86.30
C GLU A 85 89.23 53.65 85.40
N GLU A 86 89.42 53.67 84.09
CA GLU A 86 88.45 53.10 83.13
C GLU A 86 88.35 51.58 83.29
N ASN A 87 89.48 50.88 83.34
CA ASN A 87 89.50 49.43 83.58
C ASN A 87 88.96 49.06 84.96
N LYS A 88 89.21 49.89 85.98
CA LYS A 88 88.63 49.68 87.32
C LYS A 88 87.11 49.77 87.29
N LYS A 89 86.54 50.80 86.65
CA LYS A 89 85.10 50.92 86.45
C LYS A 89 84.53 49.77 85.63
N ALA A 90 85.22 49.36 84.56
CA ALA A 90 84.82 48.24 83.72
C ALA A 90 84.83 46.90 84.48
N LEU A 91 85.76 46.70 85.42
CA LEU A 91 85.80 45.50 86.28
C LEU A 91 84.61 45.49 87.23
N ILE A 92 84.35 46.62 87.91
CA ILE A 92 83.21 46.76 88.82
C ILE A 92 81.90 46.55 88.05
N GLN A 93 81.79 47.11 86.85
CA GLN A 93 80.61 46.97 86.00
C GLN A 93 80.40 45.53 85.53
N LEU A 94 81.48 44.84 85.14
CA LEU A 94 81.43 43.43 84.75
C LEU A 94 80.94 42.56 85.92
N VAL A 95 81.51 42.74 87.12
CA VAL A 95 81.18 41.91 88.30
C VAL A 95 79.77 42.22 88.83
N LYS A 96 79.37 43.49 88.89
CA LYS A 96 78.09 43.89 89.50
C LYS A 96 76.88 43.75 88.58
N TYR A 97 77.06 43.85 87.27
CA TYR A 97 75.93 43.93 86.33
C TYR A 97 76.03 42.90 85.20
N GLU A 98 77.11 42.90 84.42
CA GLU A 98 77.19 42.08 83.20
C GLU A 98 77.24 40.57 83.50
N TYR A 99 78.05 40.15 84.47
CA TYR A 99 78.14 38.73 84.84
C TYR A 99 76.84 38.20 85.47
N PRO A 100 76.19 38.89 86.44
CA PRO A 100 74.90 38.46 86.96
C PRO A 100 73.82 38.31 85.89
N GLU A 101 73.73 39.24 84.94
CA GLU A 101 72.77 39.16 83.82
C GLU A 101 73.06 37.96 82.91
N LEU A 102 74.33 37.76 82.54
CA LEU A 102 74.76 36.63 81.73
C LEU A 102 74.51 35.29 82.46
N LYS A 103 74.78 35.23 83.77
CA LYS A 103 74.51 34.07 84.61
C LYS A 103 73.01 33.74 84.62
N GLU A 104 72.15 34.72 84.85
CA GLU A 104 70.69 34.51 84.83
C GLU A 104 70.21 33.97 83.47
N ARG A 105 70.74 34.52 82.37
CA ARG A 105 70.40 34.06 81.01
C ARG A 105 70.85 32.62 80.77
N ILE A 106 72.07 32.27 81.18
CA ILE A 106 72.58 30.90 81.07
C ILE A 106 71.79 29.96 81.98
N GLU A 107 71.42 30.35 83.20
CA GLU A 107 70.60 29.53 84.10
C GLU A 107 69.22 29.20 83.51
N LYS A 108 68.57 30.20 82.87
CA LYS A 108 67.30 29.97 82.14
C LYS A 108 67.46 28.97 81.01
N LEU A 109 68.51 29.10 80.20
CA LEU A 109 68.78 28.21 79.06
C LEU A 109 69.21 26.80 79.53
N LYS A 110 70.09 26.71 80.54
CA LYS A 110 70.62 25.47 81.11
C LYS A 110 69.51 24.50 81.55
N ASN A 111 68.40 25.01 82.09
CA ASN A 111 67.27 24.20 82.52
C ASN A 111 66.62 23.39 81.38
N THR A 112 66.82 23.83 80.13
CA THR A 112 66.29 23.19 78.93
C THR A 112 67.32 22.33 78.19
N TRP A 113 68.54 22.21 78.70
CA TRP A 113 69.56 21.36 78.10
C TRP A 113 69.26 19.88 78.37
N GLU A 114 69.47 19.03 77.36
CA GLU A 114 69.23 17.60 77.50
C GLU A 114 70.35 16.88 78.25
N VAL A 115 71.59 17.38 78.14
CA VAL A 115 72.79 16.69 78.65
C VAL A 115 73.12 17.16 80.07
N ASP A 116 72.86 16.31 81.07
CA ASP A 116 73.09 16.64 82.48
C ASP A 116 74.55 16.95 82.82
N SER A 117 75.52 16.34 82.12
CA SER A 117 76.95 16.63 82.35
C SER A 117 77.31 18.08 82.05
N GLN A 118 76.68 18.70 81.05
CA GLN A 118 76.91 20.11 80.72
C GLN A 118 76.35 21.05 81.79
N LYS A 119 75.18 20.71 82.36
CA LYS A 119 74.58 21.48 83.46
C LYS A 119 75.51 21.51 84.68
N VAL A 120 76.05 20.34 85.04
CA VAL A 120 76.99 20.20 86.16
C VAL A 120 78.28 20.98 85.93
N ILE A 121 78.82 20.96 84.71
CA ILE A 121 80.03 21.73 84.36
C ILE A 121 79.77 23.23 84.53
N VAL A 122 78.65 23.75 84.01
CA VAL A 122 78.29 25.18 84.13
C VAL A 122 78.14 25.59 85.59
N ASP A 123 77.45 24.81 86.41
CA ASP A 123 77.26 25.11 87.83
C ASP A 123 78.59 25.11 88.60
N SER A 124 79.46 24.14 88.28
CA SER A 124 80.82 24.09 88.82
C SER A 124 81.66 25.29 88.37
N VAL A 125 81.52 25.73 87.12
CA VAL A 125 82.20 26.94 86.62
C VAL A 125 81.70 28.19 87.33
N PHE A 126 80.39 28.39 87.48
CA PHE A 126 79.84 29.53 88.22
C PHE A 126 80.37 29.58 89.66
N ALA A 127 80.29 28.47 90.39
CA ALA A 127 80.76 28.41 91.76
C ALA A 127 82.29 28.64 91.89
N ARG A 128 83.08 28.24 90.89
CA ARG A 128 84.53 28.53 90.85
C ARG A 128 84.78 30.00 90.53
N PHE A 129 84.10 30.56 89.54
CA PHE A 129 84.28 31.95 89.12
C PHE A 129 83.89 32.94 90.22
N GLU A 130 82.77 32.72 90.91
CA GLU A 130 82.34 33.56 92.05
C GLU A 130 83.28 33.45 93.26
N ARG A 131 83.91 32.28 93.46
CA ARG A 131 84.96 32.15 94.48
C ARG A 131 86.20 32.96 94.12
N ILE A 132 86.61 32.93 92.85
CA ILE A 132 87.71 33.76 92.35
C ILE A 132 87.38 35.24 92.49
N GLN A 133 86.16 35.66 92.14
CA GLN A 133 85.71 37.05 92.29
C GLN A 133 85.81 37.52 93.75
N ARG A 134 85.29 36.75 94.71
CA ARG A 134 85.40 37.09 96.14
C ARG A 134 86.84 37.11 96.64
N SER A 135 87.67 36.18 96.18
CA SER A 135 89.09 36.12 96.53
C SER A 135 89.84 37.35 96.00
N ALA A 136 89.65 37.69 94.72
CA ALA A 136 90.22 38.88 94.11
C ALA A 136 89.70 40.16 94.78
N GLU A 137 88.43 40.20 95.17
CA GLU A 137 87.86 41.36 95.87
C GLU A 137 88.57 41.59 97.21
N SER A 138 88.68 40.53 98.03
CA SER A 138 89.24 40.58 99.38
C SER A 138 90.77 40.70 99.43
N GLN A 139 91.48 40.15 98.44
CA GLN A 139 92.95 40.06 98.47
C GLN A 139 93.63 41.02 97.49
N ILE A 140 92.94 41.48 96.45
CA ILE A 140 93.49 42.41 95.47
C ILE A 140 92.76 43.75 95.53
N THR A 141 91.47 43.82 95.17
CA THR A 141 90.84 45.12 94.89
C THR A 141 90.59 45.96 96.15
N SER A 142 90.33 45.34 97.30
CA SER A 142 90.17 46.04 98.58
C SER A 142 91.50 46.46 99.20
N GLN A 143 92.57 45.69 98.97
CA GLN A 143 93.91 46.02 99.42
C GLN A 143 94.54 47.11 98.54
N LEU A 144 94.31 47.05 97.23
CA LEU A 144 94.76 48.02 96.22
C LEU A 144 93.63 48.99 95.83
N ALA A 145 93.04 49.66 96.81
CA ALA A 145 91.91 50.58 96.61
C ALA A 145 92.32 52.06 96.48
N THR A 146 93.46 52.46 97.05
CA THR A 146 93.91 53.86 97.14
C THR A 146 95.26 54.06 96.48
N PHE A 147 95.63 55.31 96.18
CA PHE A 147 96.95 55.59 95.62
C PHE A 147 98.09 55.08 96.53
N GLU A 148 97.96 55.29 97.85
CA GLU A 148 98.97 54.89 98.85
C GLU A 148 99.20 53.37 98.91
N SER A 149 98.16 52.56 98.74
CA SER A 149 98.29 51.10 98.79
C SER A 149 99.08 50.49 97.62
N TYR A 150 99.23 51.20 96.51
CA TYR A 150 100.09 50.77 95.39
C TYR A 150 101.57 51.13 95.59
N GLU A 151 101.86 52.15 96.39
CA GLU A 151 103.23 52.55 96.76
C GLU A 151 103.79 51.66 97.89
N ASP A 152 102.93 50.93 98.60
CA ASP A 152 103.37 49.87 99.52
C ASP A 152 103.84 48.63 98.76
N GLY A 153 105.15 48.47 98.68
CA GLY A 153 105.80 47.36 97.99
C GLY A 153 105.40 45.97 98.50
N ILE A 154 105.00 45.84 99.77
CA ILE A 154 104.55 44.55 100.32
C ILE A 154 103.13 44.23 99.84
N THR A 155 102.19 45.16 99.99
CA THR A 155 100.79 44.97 99.55
C THR A 155 100.70 44.71 98.04
N LYS A 156 101.49 45.42 97.23
CA LYS A 156 101.54 45.19 95.78
C LYS A 156 102.12 43.82 95.42
N LEU A 157 103.22 43.40 96.06
CA LEU A 157 103.83 42.09 95.83
C LEU A 157 102.88 40.95 96.21
N LEU A 158 102.15 41.08 97.32
CA LEU A 158 101.15 40.10 97.74
C LEU A 158 99.99 40.01 96.75
N ALA A 159 99.51 41.14 96.22
CA ALA A 159 98.47 41.15 95.19
C ALA A 159 98.95 40.53 93.86
N GLU A 160 100.20 40.75 93.47
CA GLU A 160 100.84 40.10 92.31
C GLU A 160 100.97 38.58 92.52
N ASP A 161 101.42 38.14 93.70
CA ASP A 161 101.54 36.71 94.03
C ASP A 161 100.18 36.02 94.05
N VAL A 162 99.15 36.64 94.64
CA VAL A 162 97.77 36.10 94.63
C VAL A 162 97.22 36.04 93.19
N LEU A 163 97.50 37.05 92.37
CA LEU A 163 97.10 37.05 90.97
C LEU A 163 97.74 35.89 90.20
N GLU A 164 99.07 35.72 90.30
CA GLU A 164 99.82 34.75 89.51
C GLU A 164 99.72 33.30 90.04
N SER A 165 99.77 33.12 91.37
CA SER A 165 99.79 31.79 91.98
C SER A 165 98.40 31.20 92.24
N GLN A 166 97.38 32.05 92.46
CA GLN A 166 96.04 31.58 92.83
C GLN A 166 94.97 31.89 91.77
N ILE A 167 94.86 33.14 91.32
CA ILE A 167 93.76 33.58 90.45
C ILE A 167 93.96 33.12 89.00
N ASN A 168 95.11 33.41 88.39
CA ASN A 168 95.41 33.10 87.00
C ASN A 168 95.26 31.59 86.69
N PRO A 169 95.82 30.65 87.47
CA PRO A 169 95.69 29.21 87.21
C PRO A 169 94.25 28.71 87.30
N GLN A 170 93.46 29.25 88.24
CA GLN A 170 92.06 28.89 88.40
C GLN A 170 91.19 29.47 87.26
N LEU A 171 91.48 30.70 86.81
CA LEU A 171 90.82 31.28 85.63
C LEU A 171 91.13 30.48 84.36
N GLN A 172 92.37 30.03 84.17
CA GLN A 172 92.74 29.16 83.03
C GLN A 172 92.00 27.81 83.07
N THR A 173 91.79 27.25 84.26
CA THR A 173 90.98 26.03 84.43
C THR A 173 89.52 26.28 84.02
N ILE A 174 88.93 27.41 84.45
CA ILE A 174 87.58 27.81 84.06
C ILE A 174 87.47 28.02 82.54
N LEU A 175 88.42 28.74 81.94
CA LEU A 175 88.46 28.97 80.50
C LEU A 175 88.56 27.65 79.73
N THR A 176 89.30 26.67 80.24
CA THR A 176 89.38 25.34 79.62
C THR A 176 88.03 24.64 79.66
N ASP A 177 87.35 24.63 80.80
CA ASP A 177 86.02 24.02 80.95
C ASP A 177 84.96 24.72 80.07
N LEU A 178 84.98 26.05 80.02
CA LEU A 178 84.07 26.83 79.18
C LEU A 178 84.35 26.65 77.68
N ASN A 179 85.62 26.58 77.27
CA ASN A 179 85.96 26.32 75.86
C ASN A 179 85.54 24.91 75.43
N ASN A 180 85.67 23.91 76.30
CA ASN A 180 85.16 22.56 76.03
C ASN A 180 83.64 22.55 75.91
N LEU A 181 82.95 23.29 76.78
CA LEU A 181 81.50 23.44 76.72
C LEU A 181 81.04 24.20 75.46
N ALA A 182 81.75 25.27 75.07
CA ALA A 182 81.50 26.03 73.85
C ALA A 182 81.65 25.15 72.59
N LYS A 183 82.68 24.29 72.55
CA LYS A 183 82.85 23.28 71.50
C LYS A 183 81.68 22.30 71.47
N ALA A 184 81.27 21.78 72.62
CA ALA A 184 80.13 20.87 72.72
C ALA A 184 78.83 21.52 72.20
N GLN A 185 78.54 22.77 72.62
CA GLN A 185 77.38 23.53 72.13
C GLN A 185 77.46 23.84 70.63
N THR A 186 78.66 24.05 70.08
CA THR A 186 78.87 24.23 68.64
C THR A 186 78.54 22.96 67.86
N VAL A 187 78.93 21.78 68.37
CA VAL A 187 78.58 20.49 67.76
C VAL A 187 77.07 20.26 67.81
N ILE A 188 76.42 20.51 68.94
CA ILE A 188 74.96 20.38 69.09
C ILE A 188 74.22 21.31 68.13
N THR A 189 74.69 22.54 67.97
CA THR A 189 74.12 23.50 67.01
C THR A 189 74.26 22.99 65.58
N ALA A 190 75.43 22.49 65.19
CA ALA A 190 75.66 21.94 63.85
C ALA A 190 74.77 20.71 63.57
N GLN A 191 74.61 19.82 64.56
CA GLN A 191 73.71 18.65 64.45
C GLN A 191 72.25 19.09 64.28
N SER A 192 71.77 20.05 65.08
CA SER A 192 70.41 20.57 64.97
C SER A 192 70.14 21.25 63.61
N GLU A 193 71.12 21.99 63.06
CA GLU A 193 71.01 22.58 61.73
C GLU A 193 70.96 21.52 60.62
N GLU A 194 71.76 20.45 60.74
CA GLU A 194 71.73 19.32 59.82
C GLU A 194 70.38 18.59 59.87
N GLU A 195 69.87 18.31 61.08
CA GLU A 195 68.54 17.73 61.29
C GLU A 195 67.42 18.57 60.67
N LEU A 196 67.51 19.91 60.78
CA LEU A 196 66.55 20.82 60.16
C LEU A 196 66.59 20.75 58.62
N ILE A 197 67.79 20.73 58.03
CA ILE A 197 67.98 20.60 56.58
C ILE A 197 67.45 19.26 56.09
N VAL A 198 67.76 18.17 56.79
CA VAL A 198 67.28 16.82 56.46
C VAL A 198 65.77 16.74 56.57
N SER A 199 65.18 17.25 57.65
CA SER A 199 63.72 17.25 57.86
C SER A 199 62.98 18.06 56.79
N THR A 200 63.51 19.24 56.43
CA THR A 200 62.95 20.08 55.36
C THR A 200 63.04 19.37 54.00
N ARG A 201 64.17 18.71 53.72
CA ARG A 201 64.35 17.92 52.48
C ARG A 201 63.40 16.73 52.43
N ASN A 202 63.20 16.04 53.55
CA ASN A 202 62.27 14.92 53.66
C ASN A 202 60.83 15.38 53.40
N LEU A 203 60.39 16.49 54.02
CA LEU A 203 59.07 17.08 53.76
C LEU A 203 58.88 17.39 52.26
N ARG A 204 59.88 18.02 51.61
CA ARG A 204 59.83 18.31 50.18
C ARG A 204 59.68 17.04 49.34
N ASN A 205 60.47 16.01 49.62
CA ASN A 205 60.44 14.75 48.87
C ASN A 205 59.11 14.01 49.07
N ILE A 206 58.60 13.94 50.31
CA ILE A 206 57.28 13.36 50.61
C ILE A 206 56.20 14.12 49.83
N THR A 207 56.23 15.44 49.84
CA THR A 207 55.26 16.28 49.11
C THR A 207 55.27 16.00 47.60
N LEU A 208 56.46 15.87 47.00
CA LEU A 208 56.60 15.54 45.56
C LEU A 208 56.08 14.13 45.24
N ILE A 209 56.37 13.13 46.07
CA ILE A 209 55.87 11.76 45.88
C ILE A 209 54.35 11.73 45.98
N LEU A 210 53.77 12.35 47.01
CA LEU A 210 52.32 12.41 47.20
C LEU A 210 51.63 13.14 46.04
N ALA A 211 52.22 14.22 45.52
CA ALA A 211 51.71 14.90 44.33
C ALA A 211 51.70 13.97 43.10
N GLY A 212 52.80 13.24 42.84
CA GLY A 212 52.87 12.28 41.75
C GLY A 212 51.84 11.15 41.84
N VAL A 213 51.67 10.56 43.04
CA VAL A 213 50.67 9.52 43.31
C VAL A 213 49.25 10.04 43.09
N THR A 214 48.96 11.27 43.54
CA THR A 214 47.65 11.93 43.34
C THR A 214 47.33 12.08 41.86
N ILE A 215 48.30 12.53 41.06
CA ILE A 215 48.14 12.72 39.61
C ILE A 215 47.91 11.37 38.92
N LEU A 216 48.68 10.34 39.26
CA LEU A 216 48.54 8.99 38.69
C LEU A 216 47.16 8.38 38.98
N LEU A 217 46.70 8.48 40.22
CA LEU A 217 45.39 7.98 40.61
C LEU A 217 44.25 8.79 39.98
N GLY A 218 44.39 10.11 39.89
CA GLY A 218 43.47 10.98 39.17
C GLY A 218 43.36 10.60 37.70
N PHE A 219 44.48 10.34 37.03
CA PHE A 219 44.51 9.88 35.64
C PHE A 219 43.86 8.49 35.47
N GLY A 220 44.14 7.56 36.38
CA GLY A 220 43.50 6.24 36.40
C GLY A 220 41.98 6.32 36.56
N ALA A 221 41.50 7.14 37.50
CA ALA A 221 40.08 7.39 37.70
C ALA A 221 39.43 8.02 36.46
N ALA A 222 40.09 8.98 35.82
CA ALA A 222 39.62 9.59 34.58
C ALA A 222 39.49 8.56 33.44
N LEU A 223 40.46 7.66 33.27
CA LEU A 223 40.39 6.58 32.27
C LEU A 223 39.23 5.61 32.53
N LEU A 224 38.95 5.29 33.79
CA LEU A 224 37.82 4.44 34.18
C LEU A 224 36.48 5.13 33.89
N LEU A 225 36.32 6.41 34.23
CA LEU A 225 35.13 7.19 33.91
C LEU A 225 34.94 7.34 32.40
N MET A 226 36.01 7.59 31.64
CA MET A 226 35.96 7.66 30.18
C MET A 226 35.47 6.36 29.54
N ARG A 227 35.94 5.21 30.03
CA ARG A 227 35.51 3.89 29.54
C ARG A 227 34.09 3.54 29.95
N SER A 228 33.67 3.90 31.16
CA SER A 228 32.37 3.50 31.71
C SER A 228 31.23 4.45 31.36
N ILE A 229 31.51 5.72 31.06
CA ILE A 229 30.49 6.75 30.80
C ILE A 229 30.66 7.31 29.37
N THR A 230 31.80 7.92 29.07
CA THR A 230 31.98 8.69 27.82
C THR A 230 31.84 7.83 26.57
N ARG A 231 32.42 6.63 26.56
CA ARG A 231 32.35 5.72 25.40
C ARG A 231 30.91 5.25 25.10
N PRO A 232 30.16 4.67 26.06
CA PRO A 232 28.76 4.31 25.84
C PRO A 232 27.85 5.48 25.45
N VAL A 233 28.02 6.66 26.04
CA VAL A 233 27.24 7.86 25.68
C VAL A 233 27.53 8.31 24.25
N ASN A 234 28.79 8.27 23.81
CA ASN A 234 29.13 8.58 22.42
C ASN A 234 28.56 7.55 21.43
N PHE A 235 28.50 6.27 21.81
CA PHE A 235 27.82 5.25 21.02
C PHE A 235 26.32 5.58 20.88
N LEU A 236 25.63 5.85 21.99
CA LEU A 236 24.23 6.25 22.00
C LEU A 236 23.98 7.48 21.13
N LYS A 237 24.81 8.52 21.25
CA LYS A 237 24.77 9.71 20.39
C LYS A 237 24.86 9.33 18.92
N ASN A 238 25.83 8.50 18.54
CA ASN A 238 26.03 8.11 17.15
C ASN A 238 24.82 7.33 16.60
N VAL A 239 24.24 6.44 17.40
CA VAL A 239 23.02 5.71 17.04
C VAL A 239 21.85 6.67 16.82
N VAL A 240 21.60 7.59 17.76
CA VAL A 240 20.54 8.59 17.64
C VAL A 240 20.72 9.47 16.40
N VAL A 241 21.94 9.96 16.13
CA VAL A 241 22.22 10.83 14.98
C VAL A 241 21.99 10.09 13.66
N LYS A 242 22.42 8.83 13.56
CA LYS A 242 22.20 8.01 12.36
C LYS A 242 20.72 7.69 12.17
N LEU A 243 20.02 7.27 13.22
CA LEU A 243 18.57 7.05 13.18
C LEU A 243 17.79 8.31 12.79
N GLY A 244 18.22 9.48 13.29
CA GLY A 244 17.63 10.78 12.91
C GLY A 244 17.80 11.13 11.43
N ARG A 245 18.74 10.49 10.72
CA ARG A 245 18.92 10.59 9.27
C ARG A 245 18.26 9.45 8.50
N GLY A 246 17.61 8.51 9.19
CA GLY A 246 17.04 7.30 8.59
C GLY A 246 18.07 6.20 8.30
N GLU A 247 19.30 6.31 8.82
CA GLU A 247 20.34 5.29 8.64
C GLU A 247 20.26 4.24 9.76
N LEU A 248 20.10 2.96 9.38
CA LEU A 248 20.12 1.85 10.33
C LEU A 248 21.56 1.46 10.68
N VAL A 249 21.85 1.33 11.97
CA VAL A 249 23.20 1.03 12.47
C VAL A 249 23.45 -0.48 12.50
N GLU A 250 24.55 -0.97 11.94
CA GLU A 250 24.92 -2.40 11.93
C GLU A 250 25.74 -2.84 13.13
N GLU A 251 26.40 -1.92 13.83
CA GLU A 251 27.30 -2.23 14.93
C GLU A 251 26.56 -2.71 16.17
N LYS A 252 26.71 -4.00 16.50
CA LYS A 252 26.35 -4.56 17.81
C LYS A 252 27.45 -4.28 18.83
N GLN A 253 27.13 -3.53 19.88
CA GLN A 253 27.96 -3.58 21.10
C GLN A 253 27.61 -4.83 21.90
N THR A 254 28.63 -5.57 22.32
CA THR A 254 28.46 -6.92 22.89
C THR A 254 28.20 -6.92 24.40
N LYS A 255 28.51 -5.83 25.12
CA LYS A 255 28.24 -5.71 26.56
C LYS A 255 28.02 -4.27 26.99
N PHE A 256 26.79 -3.96 27.39
CA PHE A 256 26.48 -2.72 28.07
C PHE A 256 26.74 -2.84 29.58
N SER A 257 27.07 -1.72 30.22
CA SER A 257 27.18 -1.63 31.67
C SER A 257 25.82 -1.92 32.34
N ASN A 258 25.81 -2.45 33.56
CA ASN A 258 24.56 -2.63 34.31
C ASN A 258 24.23 -1.36 35.11
N ASP A 259 23.99 -0.26 34.40
CA ASP A 259 23.65 1.07 34.91
C ASP A 259 22.65 1.77 33.98
N GLU A 260 22.31 3.03 34.27
CA GLU A 260 21.30 3.80 33.53
C GLU A 260 21.69 3.99 32.06
N ILE A 261 22.97 4.20 31.75
CA ILE A 261 23.44 4.30 30.36
C ILE A 261 23.30 2.96 29.66
N GLY A 262 23.57 1.86 30.35
CA GLY A 262 23.36 0.54 29.78
C GLY A 262 21.89 0.18 29.54
N GLU A 263 20.98 0.62 30.41
CA GLU A 263 19.53 0.50 30.17
C GLU A 263 19.11 1.31 28.94
N MET A 264 19.60 2.56 28.80
CA MET A 264 19.38 3.37 27.60
C MET A 264 19.94 2.70 26.34
N ALA A 265 21.13 2.10 26.44
CA ALA A 265 21.77 1.40 25.34
C ALA A 265 21.01 0.14 24.93
N GLN A 266 20.50 -0.63 25.89
CA GLN A 266 19.65 -1.78 25.62
C GLN A 266 18.32 -1.36 24.98
N ALA A 267 17.68 -0.30 25.50
CA ALA A 267 16.46 0.23 24.92
C ALA A 267 16.69 0.71 23.48
N MET A 268 17.83 1.36 23.20
CA MET A 268 18.19 1.75 21.84
C MET A 268 18.50 0.55 20.93
N ASP A 269 19.20 -0.47 21.42
CA ASP A 269 19.49 -1.68 20.65
C ASP A 269 18.19 -2.42 20.27
N ASN A 270 17.23 -2.50 21.20
CA ASN A 270 15.90 -3.03 20.93
C ASN A 270 15.17 -2.22 19.87
N LEU A 271 15.24 -0.88 19.93
CA LEU A 271 14.62 0.01 18.94
C LEU A 271 15.27 -0.16 17.56
N VAL A 272 16.60 -0.18 17.47
CA VAL A 272 17.33 -0.41 16.21
C VAL A 272 16.97 -1.77 15.61
N THR A 273 16.92 -2.80 16.44
CA THR A 273 16.54 -4.16 16.02
C THR A 273 15.10 -4.19 15.52
N GLY A 274 14.18 -3.54 16.23
CA GLY A 274 12.79 -3.40 15.80
C GLY A 274 12.66 -2.69 14.47
N LEU A 275 13.31 -1.53 14.30
CA LEU A 275 13.29 -0.80 13.03
C LEU A 275 13.86 -1.62 11.88
N LYS A 276 14.95 -2.39 12.09
CA LYS A 276 15.46 -3.32 11.07
C LYS A 276 14.44 -4.37 10.66
N ALA A 277 13.78 -4.99 11.63
CA ALA A 277 12.71 -5.96 11.37
C ALA A 277 11.56 -5.32 10.58
N THR A 278 11.15 -4.11 10.97
CA THR A 278 10.13 -3.31 10.29
C THR A 278 10.52 -3.00 8.85
N THR A 279 11.76 -2.59 8.59
CA THR A 279 12.26 -2.32 7.23
C THR A 279 12.29 -3.59 6.37
N LEU A 280 12.75 -4.72 6.91
CA LEU A 280 12.73 -6.00 6.20
C LEU A 280 11.29 -6.44 5.87
N PHE A 281 10.37 -6.28 6.82
CA PHE A 281 8.96 -6.59 6.63
C PHE A 281 8.31 -5.71 5.55
N ALA A 282 8.49 -4.39 5.61
CA ALA A 282 8.02 -3.47 4.58
C ALA A 282 8.63 -3.80 3.21
N GLY A 283 9.92 -4.18 3.16
CA GLY A 283 10.58 -4.63 1.94
C GLY A 283 9.99 -5.92 1.36
N ASN A 284 9.60 -6.88 2.21
CA ASN A 284 8.92 -8.10 1.78
C ASN A 284 7.51 -7.81 1.23
N ILE A 285 6.74 -6.94 1.89
CA ILE A 285 5.44 -6.47 1.40
C ILE A 285 5.59 -5.81 0.02
N GLY A 286 6.59 -4.93 -0.14
CA GLY A 286 6.86 -4.25 -1.41
C GLY A 286 7.27 -5.20 -2.56
N LYS A 287 7.77 -6.40 -2.24
CA LYS A 287 8.07 -7.46 -3.21
C LYS A 287 6.88 -8.40 -3.48
N GLY A 288 5.71 -8.13 -2.90
CA GLY A 288 4.52 -8.98 -3.02
C GLY A 288 4.55 -10.25 -2.16
N ASN A 289 5.51 -10.36 -1.22
CA ASN A 289 5.55 -11.48 -0.30
C ASN A 289 4.75 -11.15 0.97
N TYR A 290 3.46 -11.51 0.96
CA TYR A 290 2.54 -11.26 2.07
C TYR A 290 2.51 -12.37 3.13
N ALA A 291 3.23 -13.48 2.94
CA ALA A 291 3.26 -14.60 3.88
C ALA A 291 4.35 -14.45 4.96
N THR A 292 5.09 -13.35 4.96
CA THR A 292 6.16 -13.10 5.93
C THR A 292 5.60 -12.88 7.34
N ASP A 293 6.19 -13.56 8.31
CA ASP A 293 5.90 -13.34 9.72
C ASP A 293 6.55 -12.03 10.20
N PHE A 294 5.86 -11.32 11.09
CA PHE A 294 6.33 -10.09 11.69
C PHE A 294 5.67 -9.88 13.05
N LYS A 295 6.52 -9.70 14.07
CA LYS A 295 6.08 -9.44 15.43
C LYS A 295 6.39 -7.99 15.79
N PRO A 296 5.37 -7.17 16.13
CA PRO A 296 5.58 -5.81 16.58
C PRO A 296 6.44 -5.75 17.84
N LEU A 297 7.12 -4.63 18.08
CA LEU A 297 7.99 -4.43 19.25
C LEU A 297 7.22 -4.55 20.58
N SER A 298 5.95 -4.19 20.56
CA SER A 298 5.00 -4.30 21.67
C SER A 298 3.59 -4.25 21.11
N ASP A 299 2.59 -4.56 21.95
CA ASP A 299 1.17 -4.44 21.57
C ASP A 299 0.78 -2.99 21.19
N HIS A 300 1.58 -2.00 21.62
CA HIS A 300 1.41 -0.57 21.34
C HIS A 300 2.30 -0.05 20.19
N ASP A 301 2.98 -0.93 19.45
CA ASP A 301 3.79 -0.53 18.29
C ASP A 301 2.89 -0.11 17.12
N VAL A 302 2.61 1.19 17.06
CA VAL A 302 1.72 1.80 16.06
C VAL A 302 2.21 1.52 14.62
N LEU A 303 3.53 1.64 14.38
CA LEU A 303 4.09 1.45 13.05
C LEU A 303 4.05 -0.02 12.63
N GLY A 304 4.42 -0.92 13.55
CA GLY A 304 4.36 -2.36 13.30
C GLY A 304 2.94 -2.84 13.00
N ASN A 305 1.96 -2.42 13.81
CA ASN A 305 0.56 -2.78 13.61
C ASN A 305 -0.02 -2.18 12.31
N ALA A 306 0.35 -0.95 11.96
CA ALA A 306 -0.07 -0.33 10.70
C ALA A 306 0.45 -1.10 9.47
N LEU A 307 1.70 -1.59 9.51
CA LEU A 307 2.25 -2.40 8.43
C LEU A 307 1.61 -3.77 8.33
N ILE A 308 1.22 -4.39 9.45
CA ILE A 308 0.44 -5.64 9.46
C ILE A 308 -0.89 -5.43 8.74
N ASN A 309 -1.64 -4.38 9.13
CA ASN A 309 -2.90 -4.04 8.47
C ASN A 309 -2.71 -3.74 6.98
N MET A 310 -1.61 -3.08 6.60
CA MET A 310 -1.28 -2.83 5.20
C MET A 310 -1.01 -4.13 4.44
N ARG A 311 -0.21 -5.05 5.01
CA ARG A 311 0.05 -6.38 4.43
C ARG A 311 -1.26 -7.13 4.20
N ASP A 312 -2.13 -7.18 5.21
CA ASP A 312 -3.37 -7.97 5.15
C ASP A 312 -4.33 -7.40 4.09
N ASN A 313 -4.43 -6.07 4.00
CA ASN A 313 -5.20 -5.42 2.94
C ASN A 313 -4.62 -5.67 1.55
N LEU A 314 -3.30 -5.54 1.38
CA LEU A 314 -2.66 -5.80 0.09
C LEU A 314 -2.77 -7.27 -0.32
N ALA A 315 -2.65 -8.20 0.62
CA ALA A 315 -2.84 -9.63 0.37
C ALA A 315 -4.27 -9.92 -0.12
N ARG A 316 -5.27 -9.32 0.52
CA ARG A 316 -6.68 -9.43 0.11
C ARG A 316 -6.90 -8.85 -1.29
N VAL A 317 -6.41 -7.64 -1.55
CA VAL A 317 -6.52 -6.99 -2.87
C VAL A 317 -5.83 -7.82 -3.95
N ALA A 318 -4.63 -8.35 -3.68
CA ALA A 318 -3.92 -9.19 -4.64
C ALA A 318 -4.67 -10.48 -4.99
N GLU A 319 -5.34 -11.09 -4.00
CA GLU A 319 -6.18 -12.27 -4.23
C GLU A 319 -7.46 -11.94 -5.00
N GLU A 320 -8.12 -10.83 -4.69
CA GLU A 320 -9.27 -10.32 -5.45
C GLU A 320 -8.88 -10.01 -6.91
N ASP A 321 -7.74 -9.34 -7.12
CA ASP A 321 -7.20 -9.05 -8.45
C ASP A 321 -6.90 -10.33 -9.24
N LYS A 322 -6.35 -11.36 -8.59
CA LYS A 322 -6.08 -12.64 -9.22
C LYS A 322 -7.37 -13.31 -9.72
N LYS A 323 -8.43 -13.32 -8.89
CA LYS A 323 -9.76 -13.84 -9.27
C LYS A 323 -10.36 -13.05 -10.43
N ARG A 324 -10.27 -11.71 -10.39
CA ARG A 324 -10.75 -10.83 -11.46
C ARG A 324 -9.99 -11.02 -12.78
N ASN A 325 -8.66 -11.14 -12.72
CA ASN A 325 -7.82 -11.37 -13.90
C ASN A 325 -8.14 -12.72 -14.54
N TRP A 326 -8.31 -13.78 -13.74
CA TRP A 326 -8.77 -15.08 -14.22
C TRP A 326 -10.10 -14.95 -14.97
N ALA A 327 -11.13 -14.32 -14.36
CA ALA A 327 -12.43 -14.15 -15.01
C ALA A 327 -12.34 -13.36 -16.32
N THR A 328 -11.50 -12.32 -16.36
CA THR A 328 -11.31 -11.47 -17.54
C THR A 328 -10.63 -12.23 -18.68
N GLU A 329 -9.60 -13.03 -18.38
CA GLU A 329 -8.95 -13.91 -19.34
C GLU A 329 -9.92 -14.95 -19.90
N GLY A 330 -10.74 -15.54 -19.02
CA GLY A 330 -11.84 -16.42 -19.40
C GLY A 330 -12.80 -15.73 -20.37
N LEU A 331 -13.32 -14.55 -20.02
CA LEU A 331 -14.27 -13.80 -20.84
C LEU A 331 -13.71 -13.51 -22.23
N ALA A 332 -12.44 -13.09 -22.32
CA ALA A 332 -11.77 -12.85 -23.59
C ALA A 332 -11.65 -14.13 -24.43
N ARG A 333 -11.28 -15.26 -23.80
CA ARG A 333 -11.18 -16.55 -24.48
C ARG A 333 -12.50 -17.03 -25.06
N PHE A 334 -13.58 -16.96 -24.27
CA PHE A 334 -14.91 -17.35 -24.76
C PHE A 334 -15.49 -16.34 -25.75
N GLY A 335 -15.13 -15.06 -25.65
CA GLY A 335 -15.47 -14.06 -26.66
C GLY A 335 -14.97 -14.43 -28.06
N GLU A 336 -13.75 -14.98 -28.16
CA GLU A 336 -13.21 -15.49 -29.43
C GLU A 336 -13.92 -16.78 -29.89
N ILE A 337 -14.18 -17.73 -28.98
CA ILE A 337 -14.92 -18.98 -29.28
C ILE A 337 -16.33 -18.65 -29.83
N LEU A 338 -17.02 -17.69 -29.22
CA LEU A 338 -18.36 -17.28 -29.62
C LEU A 338 -18.40 -16.55 -30.97
N ARG A 339 -17.26 -16.03 -31.45
CA ARG A 339 -17.13 -15.42 -32.78
C ARG A 339 -16.78 -16.45 -33.85
N SER A 340 -16.10 -17.54 -33.48
CA SER A 340 -15.89 -18.68 -34.37
C SER A 340 -17.15 -19.53 -34.49
N ASN A 341 -17.41 -20.10 -35.67
CA ASN A 341 -18.48 -21.09 -35.90
C ASN A 341 -19.94 -20.60 -35.83
N THR A 342 -20.22 -19.33 -36.14
CA THR A 342 -21.58 -18.73 -36.16
C THR A 342 -22.59 -19.43 -37.10
N ASN A 343 -22.12 -20.23 -38.06
CA ASN A 343 -23.00 -20.87 -39.05
C ASN A 343 -23.44 -22.28 -38.68
N ASP A 344 -22.93 -22.85 -37.58
CA ASP A 344 -23.26 -24.22 -37.17
C ASP A 344 -23.45 -24.28 -35.65
N LEU A 345 -24.71 -24.24 -35.23
CA LEU A 345 -25.11 -24.21 -33.82
C LEU A 345 -24.60 -25.42 -33.03
N ASN A 346 -24.51 -26.60 -33.66
CA ASN A 346 -24.06 -27.81 -32.97
C ASN A 346 -22.55 -27.76 -32.72
N LYS A 347 -21.76 -27.32 -33.71
CA LYS A 347 -20.31 -27.13 -33.52
C LYS A 347 -20.00 -26.05 -32.50
N LEU A 348 -20.74 -24.94 -32.54
CA LEU A 348 -20.61 -23.87 -31.54
C LEU A 348 -20.89 -24.39 -30.13
N ALA A 349 -21.99 -25.14 -29.97
CA ALA A 349 -22.36 -25.79 -28.71
C ALA A 349 -21.26 -26.75 -28.19
N ASP A 350 -20.67 -27.57 -29.06
CA ASP A 350 -19.56 -28.49 -28.75
C ASP A 350 -18.31 -27.73 -28.25
N GLU A 351 -17.90 -26.67 -28.95
CA GLU A 351 -16.73 -25.90 -28.58
C GLU A 351 -16.91 -25.14 -27.27
N ILE A 352 -18.09 -24.56 -27.04
CA ILE A 352 -18.43 -23.86 -25.80
C ILE A 352 -18.33 -24.83 -24.63
N ILE A 353 -19.07 -25.95 -24.66
CA ILE A 353 -19.15 -26.83 -23.48
C ILE A 353 -17.81 -27.51 -23.19
N MET A 354 -17.07 -27.92 -24.22
CA MET A 354 -15.75 -28.52 -24.06
C MET A 354 -14.76 -27.54 -23.39
N ASN A 355 -14.74 -26.28 -23.83
CA ASN A 355 -13.82 -25.29 -23.25
C ASN A 355 -14.28 -24.86 -21.86
N LEU A 356 -15.58 -24.73 -21.62
CA LEU A 356 -16.14 -24.34 -20.32
C LEU A 356 -15.82 -25.36 -19.24
N VAL A 357 -16.05 -26.65 -19.52
CA VAL A 357 -15.71 -27.74 -18.59
C VAL A 357 -14.20 -27.77 -18.33
N LYS A 358 -13.35 -27.66 -19.37
CA LYS A 358 -11.89 -27.66 -19.20
C LYS A 358 -11.39 -26.44 -18.41
N TYR A 359 -11.96 -25.26 -18.64
CA TYR A 359 -11.51 -24.01 -18.01
C TYR A 359 -11.85 -23.98 -16.52
N LEU A 360 -13.05 -24.44 -16.17
CA LEU A 360 -13.50 -24.63 -14.78
C LEU A 360 -12.88 -25.86 -14.10
N LYS A 361 -12.12 -26.66 -14.85
CA LYS A 361 -11.63 -27.98 -14.41
C LYS A 361 -12.76 -28.90 -13.93
N GLY A 362 -13.95 -28.74 -14.49
CA GLY A 362 -15.10 -29.63 -14.28
C GLY A 362 -14.89 -30.98 -14.95
N ASN A 363 -15.80 -31.91 -14.67
CA ASN A 363 -15.70 -33.28 -15.15
C ASN A 363 -16.63 -33.56 -16.33
N GLN A 364 -17.85 -33.04 -16.28
CA GLN A 364 -18.86 -33.21 -17.32
C GLN A 364 -19.61 -31.91 -17.55
N GLY A 365 -20.19 -31.78 -18.73
CA GLY A 365 -21.13 -30.69 -19.00
C GLY A 365 -22.02 -30.98 -20.19
N ALA A 366 -23.17 -30.33 -20.22
CA ALA A 366 -24.14 -30.39 -21.30
C ALA A 366 -24.67 -29.00 -21.62
N ILE A 367 -25.06 -28.79 -22.87
CA ILE A 367 -25.77 -27.60 -23.31
C ILE A 367 -27.06 -28.01 -24.01
N TYR A 368 -28.17 -27.46 -23.52
CA TYR A 368 -29.51 -27.66 -24.02
C TYR A 368 -29.96 -26.37 -24.71
N ILE A 369 -30.62 -26.47 -25.86
CA ILE A 369 -31.11 -25.30 -26.60
C ILE A 369 -32.61 -25.47 -26.84
N VAL A 370 -33.35 -24.37 -26.74
CA VAL A 370 -34.80 -24.33 -27.00
C VAL A 370 -35.07 -24.57 -28.48
N ASP A 371 -35.85 -25.61 -28.78
CA ASP A 371 -36.23 -25.98 -30.13
C ASP A 371 -37.18 -24.94 -30.76
N ASP A 372 -37.18 -24.84 -32.08
CA ASP A 372 -38.18 -24.07 -32.83
C ASP A 372 -39.47 -24.87 -32.92
N VAL A 373 -40.56 -24.35 -32.35
CA VAL A 373 -41.87 -24.99 -32.36
C VAL A 373 -42.75 -24.42 -33.48
N GLU A 374 -43.43 -25.30 -34.21
CA GLU A 374 -44.51 -24.92 -35.12
C GLU A 374 -45.76 -24.47 -34.32
N ARG A 375 -46.65 -23.72 -34.97
CA ARG A 375 -47.82 -23.09 -34.32
C ARG A 375 -48.70 -24.15 -33.62
N GLY A 376 -48.65 -24.19 -32.29
CA GLY A 376 -49.55 -25.01 -31.46
C GLY A 376 -48.89 -26.08 -30.58
N GLU A 377 -47.57 -26.28 -30.68
CA GLU A 377 -46.82 -27.20 -29.82
C GLU A 377 -46.17 -26.49 -28.62
N GLU A 378 -46.03 -27.20 -27.50
CA GLU A 378 -45.29 -26.69 -26.34
C GLU A 378 -43.78 -26.67 -26.61
N PRO A 379 -43.07 -25.59 -26.23
CA PRO A 379 -41.63 -25.51 -26.43
C PRO A 379 -40.91 -26.55 -25.57
N THR A 380 -39.92 -27.22 -26.15
CA THR A 380 -39.01 -28.14 -25.44
C THR A 380 -37.56 -27.67 -25.58
N ILE A 381 -36.71 -28.03 -24.62
CA ILE A 381 -35.25 -27.94 -24.80
C ILE A 381 -34.70 -29.33 -25.16
N SER A 382 -33.77 -29.36 -26.12
CA SER A 382 -33.06 -30.57 -26.48
C SER A 382 -31.55 -30.40 -26.28
N MET A 383 -30.89 -31.47 -25.84
CA MET A 383 -29.45 -31.48 -25.65
C MET A 383 -28.75 -31.36 -27.01
N LYS A 384 -28.02 -30.27 -27.24
CA LYS A 384 -27.26 -30.07 -28.49
C LYS A 384 -25.84 -30.58 -28.39
N SER A 385 -25.24 -30.51 -27.21
CA SER A 385 -23.89 -31.03 -26.97
C SER A 385 -23.70 -31.53 -25.54
N CYS A 386 -22.79 -32.50 -25.37
CA CYS A 386 -22.32 -33.00 -24.09
C CYS A 386 -20.81 -33.28 -24.13
N TYR A 387 -20.12 -33.01 -23.03
CA TYR A 387 -18.70 -33.31 -22.83
C TYR A 387 -18.53 -34.41 -21.75
N ALA A 388 -17.71 -35.42 -22.08
CA ALA A 388 -17.33 -36.52 -21.19
C ALA A 388 -18.50 -37.34 -20.59
N TRP A 389 -19.63 -37.44 -21.31
CA TRP A 389 -20.76 -38.31 -20.98
C TRP A 389 -20.78 -39.58 -21.85
N ASP A 390 -21.08 -40.74 -21.27
CA ASP A 390 -21.12 -42.01 -22.01
C ASP A 390 -22.25 -42.03 -23.05
N LYS A 391 -21.88 -41.88 -24.32
CA LYS A 391 -22.62 -42.17 -25.56
C LYS A 391 -24.08 -41.70 -25.64
N LYS A 392 -24.36 -40.78 -26.58
CA LYS A 392 -25.44 -40.73 -27.61
C LYS A 392 -26.85 -41.33 -27.36
N LYS A 393 -27.20 -41.85 -26.18
CA LYS A 393 -28.45 -42.53 -25.85
C LYS A 393 -29.57 -41.55 -25.48
N TYR A 394 -29.21 -40.29 -25.21
CA TYR A 394 -30.13 -39.23 -24.78
C TYR A 394 -30.00 -37.92 -25.58
N LEU A 395 -29.30 -37.93 -26.73
CA LEU A 395 -29.21 -36.73 -27.60
C LEU A 395 -30.57 -36.26 -28.12
N ASN A 396 -31.59 -37.13 -28.07
CA ASN A 396 -32.97 -36.81 -28.45
C ASN A 396 -33.90 -36.66 -27.24
N HIS A 397 -33.39 -36.60 -26.00
CA HIS A 397 -34.22 -36.37 -24.83
C HIS A 397 -34.67 -34.90 -24.82
N LYS A 398 -35.99 -34.72 -24.89
CA LYS A 398 -36.65 -33.41 -24.80
C LYS A 398 -37.08 -33.20 -23.36
N ILE A 399 -36.74 -32.04 -22.81
CA ILE A 399 -37.12 -31.65 -21.44
C ILE A 399 -38.16 -30.53 -21.57
N HIS A 400 -39.25 -30.67 -20.81
CA HIS A 400 -40.30 -29.66 -20.70
C HIS A 400 -39.99 -28.65 -19.60
N LYS A 401 -40.66 -27.49 -19.62
CA LYS A 401 -40.55 -26.53 -18.51
C LYS A 401 -40.99 -27.18 -17.19
N GLY A 402 -40.20 -26.99 -16.14
CA GLY A 402 -40.44 -27.57 -14.81
C GLY A 402 -40.03 -29.05 -14.68
N GLU A 403 -39.54 -29.70 -15.72
CA GLU A 403 -39.12 -31.09 -15.69
C GLU A 403 -37.65 -31.24 -15.27
N GLY A 404 -37.41 -31.87 -14.11
CA GLY A 404 -36.06 -32.00 -13.54
C GLY A 404 -35.42 -30.66 -13.17
N LEU A 405 -34.14 -30.67 -12.78
CA LEU A 405 -33.46 -29.44 -12.36
C LEU A 405 -33.19 -28.49 -13.53
N ALA A 406 -32.86 -29.03 -14.71
CA ALA A 406 -32.72 -28.24 -15.93
C ALA A 406 -34.07 -27.59 -16.33
N GLY A 407 -35.18 -28.33 -16.33
CA GLY A 407 -36.49 -27.75 -16.63
C GLY A 407 -36.95 -26.74 -15.57
N GLN A 408 -36.57 -26.92 -14.30
CA GLN A 408 -36.81 -25.94 -13.24
C GLN A 408 -36.02 -24.64 -13.46
N ALA A 409 -34.71 -24.74 -13.74
CA ALA A 409 -33.90 -23.58 -14.11
C ALA A 409 -34.45 -22.86 -15.35
N TRP A 410 -35.05 -23.59 -16.29
CA TRP A 410 -35.74 -23.00 -17.44
C TRP A 410 -37.03 -22.27 -17.06
N GLN A 411 -37.78 -22.78 -16.08
CA GLN A 411 -39.03 -22.17 -15.65
C GLN A 411 -38.80 -20.92 -14.81
N GLU A 412 -37.82 -20.98 -13.91
CA GLU A 412 -37.51 -19.91 -12.95
C GLU A 412 -36.58 -18.86 -13.56
N GLY A 413 -35.69 -19.24 -14.49
CA GLY A 413 -34.71 -18.32 -15.08
C GLY A 413 -33.57 -17.94 -14.13
N GLU A 414 -33.38 -18.73 -13.07
CA GLU A 414 -32.33 -18.57 -12.07
C GLU A 414 -31.29 -19.69 -12.16
N THR A 415 -30.07 -19.38 -11.74
CA THR A 415 -28.97 -20.34 -11.63
C THR A 415 -29.22 -21.30 -10.48
N ILE A 416 -29.07 -22.60 -10.71
CA ILE A 416 -29.15 -23.63 -9.67
C ILE A 416 -27.75 -24.17 -9.41
N TYR A 417 -27.27 -24.03 -8.17
CA TYR A 417 -26.01 -24.61 -7.71
C TYR A 417 -26.27 -25.57 -6.54
N LEU A 418 -25.85 -26.83 -6.70
CA LEU A 418 -26.09 -27.90 -5.72
C LEU A 418 -24.76 -28.56 -5.35
N THR A 419 -24.47 -28.65 -4.06
CA THR A 419 -23.35 -29.41 -3.48
C THR A 419 -23.78 -30.77 -2.91
N GLU A 420 -25.09 -30.97 -2.70
CA GLU A 420 -25.65 -32.26 -2.31
C GLU A 420 -26.40 -32.88 -3.49
N VAL A 421 -25.66 -33.62 -4.33
CA VAL A 421 -26.20 -34.21 -5.56
C VAL A 421 -26.98 -35.50 -5.27
N PRO A 422 -28.25 -35.64 -5.70
CA PRO A 422 -29.01 -36.87 -5.52
C PRO A 422 -28.38 -38.07 -6.23
N GLN A 423 -28.36 -39.25 -5.57
CA GLN A 423 -27.58 -40.41 -6.05
C GLN A 423 -27.95 -40.97 -7.43
N ASN A 424 -29.17 -40.70 -7.91
CA ASN A 424 -29.67 -41.19 -9.21
C ASN A 424 -29.80 -40.07 -10.25
N TYR A 425 -29.33 -38.85 -9.96
CA TYR A 425 -29.48 -37.71 -10.87
C TYR A 425 -28.48 -37.79 -12.04
N ILE A 426 -27.19 -38.00 -11.72
CA ILE A 426 -26.09 -37.99 -12.68
C ILE A 426 -24.98 -38.91 -12.20
N LYS A 427 -24.30 -39.57 -13.14
CA LYS A 427 -23.13 -40.41 -12.84
C LYS A 427 -22.01 -40.13 -13.82
N ILE A 428 -20.84 -39.81 -13.30
CA ILE A 428 -19.62 -39.66 -14.09
C ILE A 428 -19.04 -41.06 -14.31
N THR A 429 -19.10 -41.57 -15.54
CA THR A 429 -18.62 -42.91 -15.89
C THR A 429 -17.20 -42.88 -16.45
N SER A 430 -16.44 -43.91 -16.14
CA SER A 430 -15.12 -44.23 -16.67
C SER A 430 -15.11 -45.69 -17.12
N GLY A 431 -14.13 -46.07 -17.94
CA GLY A 431 -13.92 -47.47 -18.33
C GLY A 431 -13.65 -48.43 -17.15
N LEU A 432 -13.44 -47.89 -15.94
CA LEU A 432 -13.19 -48.65 -14.71
C LEU A 432 -14.32 -48.57 -13.66
N GLY A 433 -15.39 -47.78 -13.88
CA GLY A 433 -16.50 -47.61 -12.93
C GLY A 433 -17.20 -46.24 -13.02
N ASP A 434 -18.19 -45.99 -12.17
CA ASP A 434 -18.99 -44.77 -12.10
C ASP A 434 -18.93 -44.10 -10.72
N ALA A 435 -19.00 -42.77 -10.67
CA ALA A 435 -19.02 -41.99 -9.43
C ALA A 435 -19.95 -40.77 -9.52
N ASN A 436 -20.56 -40.37 -8.39
CA ASN A 436 -21.42 -39.20 -8.32
C ASN A 436 -20.58 -37.92 -8.15
N PRO A 437 -20.89 -36.82 -8.89
CA PRO A 437 -20.20 -35.56 -8.71
C PRO A 437 -20.48 -34.96 -7.34
N THR A 438 -19.56 -34.11 -6.89
CA THR A 438 -19.66 -33.36 -5.63
C THR A 438 -20.56 -32.15 -5.80
N CYS A 439 -20.57 -31.52 -6.98
CA CYS A 439 -21.48 -30.41 -7.24
C CYS A 439 -21.97 -30.38 -8.69
N ILE A 440 -23.11 -29.70 -8.88
CA ILE A 440 -23.72 -29.42 -10.17
C ILE A 440 -24.09 -27.94 -10.24
N LEU A 441 -23.75 -27.31 -11.35
CA LEU A 441 -24.10 -25.95 -11.70
C LEU A 441 -24.97 -25.96 -12.97
N ILE A 442 -26.16 -25.38 -12.88
CA ILE A 442 -27.11 -25.25 -13.98
C ILE A 442 -27.39 -23.77 -14.19
N VAL A 443 -27.01 -23.25 -15.35
CA VAL A 443 -27.11 -21.82 -15.66
C VAL A 443 -28.02 -21.63 -16.88
N PRO A 444 -29.11 -20.84 -16.76
CA PRO A 444 -29.96 -20.51 -17.88
C PRO A 444 -29.24 -19.56 -18.86
N LEU A 445 -29.26 -19.91 -20.14
CA LEU A 445 -28.77 -19.07 -21.22
C LEU A 445 -29.86 -18.04 -21.56
N LYS A 446 -29.83 -16.87 -20.92
CA LYS A 446 -30.86 -15.83 -21.08
C LYS A 446 -30.33 -14.48 -21.58
N VAL A 447 -31.13 -13.81 -22.41
CA VAL A 447 -30.95 -12.40 -22.84
C VAL A 447 -32.31 -11.73 -22.86
N ASN A 448 -32.44 -10.52 -22.30
CA ASN A 448 -33.70 -9.76 -22.24
C ASN A 448 -34.88 -10.58 -21.67
N GLU A 449 -34.66 -11.33 -20.58
CA GLU A 449 -35.63 -12.25 -19.96
C GLU A 449 -36.10 -13.43 -20.83
N GLN A 450 -35.54 -13.59 -22.04
CA GLN A 450 -35.80 -14.74 -22.89
C GLN A 450 -34.70 -15.78 -22.72
N ILE A 451 -35.10 -17.01 -22.40
CA ILE A 451 -34.20 -18.14 -22.24
C ILE A 451 -34.08 -18.89 -23.57
N PHE A 452 -32.85 -19.01 -24.07
CA PHE A 452 -32.50 -19.68 -25.32
C PHE A 452 -31.98 -21.10 -25.10
N GLY A 453 -31.61 -21.45 -23.87
CA GLY A 453 -31.07 -22.75 -23.52
C GLY A 453 -30.60 -22.81 -22.07
N ILE A 454 -29.89 -23.88 -21.73
CA ILE A 454 -29.31 -24.13 -20.41
C ILE A 454 -27.94 -24.75 -20.58
N VAL A 455 -27.00 -24.34 -19.74
CA VAL A 455 -25.72 -25.01 -19.55
C VAL A 455 -25.73 -25.72 -18.21
N GLU A 456 -25.35 -26.98 -18.21
CA GLU A 456 -25.21 -27.82 -17.02
C GLU A 456 -23.76 -28.28 -16.92
N ILE A 457 -23.15 -28.16 -15.75
CA ILE A 457 -21.77 -28.57 -15.47
C ILE A 457 -21.76 -29.38 -14.18
N ALA A 458 -21.11 -30.53 -14.21
CA ALA A 458 -20.90 -31.38 -13.03
C ALA A 458 -19.41 -31.53 -12.72
N SER A 459 -19.07 -31.46 -11.44
CA SER A 459 -17.68 -31.46 -10.97
C SER A 459 -17.51 -32.24 -9.67
N PHE A 460 -16.36 -32.90 -9.50
CA PHE A 460 -15.93 -33.48 -8.22
C PHE A 460 -15.34 -32.42 -7.27
N THR A 461 -14.99 -31.25 -7.77
CA THR A 461 -14.48 -30.13 -6.97
C THR A 461 -15.58 -29.07 -6.86
N GLU A 462 -15.82 -28.58 -5.64
CA GLU A 462 -16.74 -27.45 -5.43
C GLU A 462 -16.24 -26.22 -6.20
N LEU A 463 -17.18 -25.54 -6.86
CA LEU A 463 -16.92 -24.32 -7.63
C LEU A 463 -16.98 -23.14 -6.68
N GLN A 464 -16.00 -22.24 -6.76
CA GLN A 464 -16.00 -21.02 -5.97
C GLN A 464 -16.97 -19.98 -6.54
N ASP A 465 -17.44 -19.06 -5.71
CA ASP A 465 -18.41 -18.02 -6.12
C ASP A 465 -17.99 -17.25 -7.38
N PHE A 466 -16.70 -16.92 -7.53
CA PHE A 466 -16.18 -16.19 -8.70
C PHE A 466 -16.20 -17.03 -9.98
N GLU A 467 -16.13 -18.36 -9.87
CA GLU A 467 -16.23 -19.29 -11.00
C GLU A 467 -17.69 -19.41 -11.44
N ILE A 468 -18.64 -19.44 -10.48
CA ILE A 468 -20.09 -19.44 -10.75
C ILE A 468 -20.49 -18.13 -11.45
N GLU A 469 -20.12 -16.98 -10.88
CA GLU A 469 -20.40 -15.65 -11.47
C GLU A 469 -19.80 -15.51 -12.88
N PHE A 470 -18.63 -16.12 -13.11
CA PHE A 470 -18.03 -16.17 -14.44
C PHE A 470 -18.90 -16.95 -15.44
N VAL A 471 -19.42 -18.12 -15.06
CA VAL A 471 -20.31 -18.92 -15.93
C VAL A 471 -21.60 -18.15 -16.22
N GLU A 472 -22.17 -17.46 -15.24
CA GLU A 472 -23.37 -16.63 -15.43
C GLU A 472 -23.14 -15.51 -16.46
N LYS A 473 -22.01 -14.80 -16.38
CA LYS A 473 -21.64 -13.76 -17.36
C LYS A 473 -21.40 -14.33 -18.75
N ILE A 474 -20.78 -15.50 -18.83
CA ILE A 474 -20.57 -16.20 -20.11
C ILE A 474 -21.89 -16.73 -20.66
N ALA A 475 -22.81 -17.19 -19.83
CA ALA A 475 -24.12 -17.68 -20.23
C ALA A 475 -24.94 -16.60 -20.96
N GLU A 476 -24.89 -15.34 -20.51
CA GLU A 476 -25.51 -14.21 -21.21
C GLU A 476 -24.89 -14.01 -22.61
N SER A 477 -23.56 -14.07 -22.71
CA SER A 477 -22.85 -13.96 -24.00
C SER A 477 -23.19 -15.12 -24.95
N ILE A 478 -23.21 -16.35 -24.43
CA ILE A 478 -23.61 -17.55 -25.18
C ILE A 478 -25.05 -17.39 -25.68
N ALA A 479 -25.97 -16.96 -24.82
CA ALA A 479 -27.38 -16.78 -25.15
C ALA A 479 -27.59 -15.75 -26.25
N SER A 480 -26.84 -14.64 -26.21
CA SER A 480 -26.85 -13.60 -27.25
C SER A 480 -26.37 -14.14 -28.59
N THR A 481 -25.28 -14.91 -28.59
CA THR A 481 -24.77 -15.55 -29.81
C THR A 481 -25.76 -16.57 -30.36
N ILE A 482 -26.31 -17.46 -29.52
CA ILE A 482 -27.32 -18.45 -29.95
C ILE A 482 -28.55 -17.75 -30.54
N SER A 483 -29.03 -16.68 -29.90
CA SER A 483 -30.14 -15.86 -30.43
C SER A 483 -29.81 -15.33 -31.82
N THR A 484 -28.62 -14.75 -32.01
CA THR A 484 -28.17 -14.21 -33.31
C THR A 484 -28.08 -15.30 -34.38
N VAL A 485 -27.48 -16.46 -34.05
CA VAL A 485 -27.40 -17.61 -34.97
C VAL A 485 -28.79 -18.09 -35.39
N LYS A 486 -29.72 -18.17 -34.43
CA LYS A 486 -31.10 -18.62 -34.66
C LYS A 486 -31.90 -17.63 -35.52
N VAL A 487 -31.77 -16.32 -35.25
CA VAL A 487 -32.38 -15.26 -36.04
C VAL A 487 -31.85 -15.25 -37.47
N ASN A 488 -30.53 -15.38 -37.66
CA ASN A 488 -29.92 -15.46 -38.98
C ASN A 488 -30.40 -16.68 -39.77
N ALA A 489 -30.44 -17.86 -39.15
CA ALA A 489 -30.94 -19.08 -39.78
C ALA A 489 -32.42 -18.94 -40.21
N ARG A 490 -33.25 -18.33 -39.35
CA ARG A 490 -34.67 -18.07 -39.68
C ARG A 490 -34.82 -17.05 -40.81
N THR A 491 -34.01 -16.00 -40.82
CA THR A 491 -34.03 -14.96 -41.85
C THR A 491 -33.62 -15.54 -43.21
N GLN A 492 -32.60 -16.39 -43.24
CA GLN A 492 -32.17 -17.11 -44.44
C GLN A 492 -33.30 -17.99 -45.00
N ARG A 493 -33.95 -18.79 -44.16
CA ARG A 493 -35.09 -19.63 -44.59
C ARG A 493 -36.26 -18.80 -45.13
N LEU A 494 -36.64 -17.72 -44.45
CA LEU A 494 -37.72 -16.84 -44.90
C LEU A 494 -37.37 -16.12 -46.21
N LEU A 495 -36.11 -15.77 -46.42
CA LEU A 495 -35.65 -15.16 -47.67
C LEU A 495 -35.76 -16.15 -48.83
N GLU A 496 -35.36 -17.41 -48.61
CA GLU A 496 -35.52 -18.50 -49.59
C GLU A 496 -36.99 -18.72 -49.94
N GLU A 497 -37.88 -18.85 -48.94
CA GLU A 497 -39.34 -18.97 -49.15
C GLU A 497 -39.92 -17.76 -49.91
N SER A 498 -39.49 -16.55 -49.58
CA SER A 498 -39.93 -15.32 -50.25
C SER A 498 -39.45 -15.25 -51.71
N GLN A 499 -38.24 -15.75 -52.00
CA GLN A 499 -37.71 -15.81 -53.37
C GLN A 499 -38.50 -16.81 -54.22
N GLU A 500 -38.73 -18.02 -53.70
CA GLU A 500 -39.55 -19.03 -54.37
C GLU A 500 -40.97 -18.52 -54.66
N MET A 501 -41.61 -17.87 -53.68
CA MET A 501 -42.95 -17.29 -53.86
C MET A 501 -42.96 -16.18 -54.92
N THR A 502 -41.90 -15.37 -54.99
CA THR A 502 -41.79 -14.30 -56.00
C THR A 502 -41.65 -14.87 -57.41
N GLU A 503 -40.90 -15.95 -57.59
CA GLU A 503 -40.80 -16.65 -58.88
C GLU A 503 -42.14 -17.26 -59.30
N GLN A 504 -42.87 -17.87 -58.37
CA GLN A 504 -44.22 -18.41 -58.65
C GLN A 504 -45.20 -17.32 -59.08
N MET A 505 -45.21 -16.16 -58.41
CA MET A 505 -46.10 -15.05 -58.79
C MET A 505 -45.76 -14.49 -60.17
N ARG A 506 -44.47 -14.36 -60.53
CA ARG A 506 -44.06 -13.91 -61.87
C ARG A 506 -44.53 -14.87 -62.97
N ALA A 507 -44.48 -16.17 -62.72
CA ALA A 507 -44.98 -17.16 -63.67
C ALA A 507 -46.52 -17.04 -63.85
N GLN A 508 -47.27 -16.85 -62.76
CA GLN A 508 -48.73 -16.65 -62.82
C GLN A 508 -49.13 -15.34 -63.52
N GLU A 509 -48.40 -14.26 -63.30
CA GLU A 509 -48.68 -12.96 -63.93
C GLU A 509 -48.54 -13.02 -65.45
N GLU A 510 -47.49 -13.68 -65.95
CA GLU A 510 -47.27 -13.85 -67.39
C GLU A 510 -48.33 -14.74 -68.05
N GLU A 511 -48.77 -15.80 -67.37
CA GLU A 511 -49.88 -16.66 -67.84
C GLU A 511 -51.21 -15.88 -67.91
N MET A 512 -51.52 -15.06 -66.90
CA MET A 512 -52.71 -14.20 -66.92
C MET A 512 -52.66 -13.16 -68.04
N ARG A 513 -51.49 -12.58 -68.31
CA ARG A 513 -51.31 -11.59 -69.39
C ARG A 513 -51.64 -12.20 -70.75
N GLN A 514 -51.16 -13.40 -71.04
CA GLN A 514 -51.44 -14.12 -72.29
C GLN A 514 -52.94 -14.41 -72.46
N ASN A 515 -53.60 -14.90 -71.41
CA ASN A 515 -55.04 -15.18 -71.43
C ASN A 515 -55.87 -13.90 -71.71
N MET A 516 -55.45 -12.75 -71.18
CA MET A 516 -56.15 -11.49 -71.38
C MET A 516 -56.00 -10.95 -72.83
N GLU A 517 -54.82 -11.11 -73.43
CA GLU A 517 -54.57 -10.72 -74.83
C GLU A 517 -55.43 -11.54 -75.81
N GLU A 518 -55.59 -12.84 -75.59
CA GLU A 518 -56.41 -13.73 -76.43
C GLU A 518 -57.91 -13.42 -76.34
N LEU A 519 -58.41 -13.13 -75.13
CA LEU A 519 -59.79 -12.72 -74.88
C LEU A 519 -60.13 -11.39 -75.59
N GLN A 520 -59.22 -10.43 -75.54
CA GLN A 520 -59.42 -9.13 -76.19
C GLN A 520 -59.49 -9.26 -77.72
N ALA A 521 -58.60 -10.04 -78.33
CA ALA A 521 -58.60 -10.27 -79.78
C ALA A 521 -59.92 -10.89 -80.26
N THR A 522 -60.46 -11.86 -79.51
CA THR A 522 -61.73 -12.54 -79.81
C THR A 522 -62.92 -11.56 -79.77
N GLN A 523 -62.92 -10.62 -78.81
CA GLN A 523 -64.00 -9.65 -78.66
C GLN A 523 -64.01 -8.61 -79.80
N GLU A 524 -62.84 -8.16 -80.25
CA GLU A 524 -62.71 -7.21 -81.36
C GLU A 524 -63.15 -7.79 -82.71
N GLU A 525 -62.94 -9.08 -82.94
CA GLU A 525 -63.39 -9.77 -84.16
C GLU A 525 -64.93 -9.87 -84.21
N MET A 526 -65.56 -10.23 -83.09
CA MET A 526 -67.01 -10.36 -82.99
C MET A 526 -67.73 -9.03 -83.26
N GLN A 527 -67.21 -7.92 -82.74
CA GLN A 527 -67.79 -6.59 -82.97
C GLN A 527 -67.70 -6.15 -84.43
N ARG A 528 -66.59 -6.46 -85.12
CA ARG A 528 -66.43 -6.14 -86.55
C ARG A 528 -67.48 -6.83 -87.43
N ASN A 529 -67.64 -8.15 -87.26
CA ASN A 529 -68.61 -8.93 -88.03
C ASN A 529 -70.06 -8.46 -87.84
N GLN A 530 -70.40 -8.02 -86.62
CA GLN A 530 -71.72 -7.48 -86.33
C GLN A 530 -71.96 -6.16 -87.08
N SER A 531 -71.00 -5.23 -87.02
CA SER A 531 -71.12 -3.94 -87.71
C SER A 531 -71.22 -4.08 -89.24
N GLU A 532 -70.53 -5.05 -89.83
CA GLU A 532 -70.57 -5.30 -91.28
C GLU A 532 -71.94 -5.83 -91.73
N THR A 533 -72.52 -6.73 -90.95
CA THR A 533 -73.85 -7.31 -91.21
C THR A 533 -74.94 -6.24 -91.14
N GLU A 534 -74.88 -5.38 -90.12
CA GLU A 534 -75.82 -4.27 -89.95
C GLU A 534 -75.73 -3.25 -91.10
N GLY A 535 -74.51 -2.90 -91.53
CA GLY A 535 -74.29 -2.01 -92.67
C GLY A 535 -74.88 -2.55 -93.98
N THR A 536 -74.70 -3.84 -94.24
CA THR A 536 -75.23 -4.49 -95.44
C THR A 536 -76.76 -4.49 -95.49
N MET A 537 -77.42 -4.80 -94.36
CA MET A 537 -78.88 -4.80 -94.28
C MET A 537 -79.49 -3.40 -94.47
N LEU A 538 -78.84 -2.36 -93.95
CA LEU A 538 -79.28 -0.99 -94.12
C LEU A 538 -79.23 -0.56 -95.61
N ALA A 539 -78.17 -0.94 -96.34
CA ALA A 539 -78.03 -0.65 -97.76
C ALA A 539 -79.16 -1.30 -98.60
N ILE A 540 -79.50 -2.56 -98.32
CA ILE A 540 -80.61 -3.26 -98.99
C ILE A 540 -81.95 -2.57 -98.70
N ASN A 541 -82.20 -2.22 -97.44
CA ASN A 541 -83.46 -1.59 -97.03
C ASN A 541 -83.67 -0.20 -97.68
N ASN A 542 -82.59 0.52 -97.99
CA ASN A 542 -82.66 1.83 -98.65
C ASN A 542 -82.84 1.74 -100.17
N ALA A 543 -82.48 0.64 -100.82
CA ALA A 543 -82.46 0.55 -102.29
C ALA A 543 -83.78 0.02 -102.91
N LEU A 544 -84.52 -0.82 -102.18
CA LEU A 544 -85.67 -1.55 -102.73
C LEU A 544 -86.95 -1.23 -101.95
N ALA A 545 -88.12 -1.45 -102.56
CA ALA A 545 -89.37 -1.44 -101.81
C ALA A 545 -89.51 -2.80 -101.10
N ILE A 546 -89.55 -2.81 -99.78
CA ILE A 546 -89.61 -4.03 -98.97
C ILE A 546 -90.79 -3.97 -98.01
N ALA A 547 -91.55 -5.05 -97.97
CA ALA A 547 -92.61 -5.26 -97.00
C ALA A 547 -92.48 -6.66 -96.39
N ASP A 548 -92.62 -6.74 -95.08
CA ASP A 548 -92.74 -8.00 -94.36
C ASP A 548 -94.19 -8.21 -93.98
N TYR A 549 -94.67 -9.41 -94.23
CA TYR A 549 -95.99 -9.87 -93.86
C TYR A 549 -95.88 -11.00 -92.84
N ASP A 550 -96.86 -11.11 -91.96
CA ASP A 550 -97.07 -12.36 -91.25
C ASP A 550 -97.58 -13.44 -92.21
N VAL A 551 -97.70 -14.68 -91.72
CA VAL A 551 -98.15 -15.83 -92.51
C VAL A 551 -99.61 -15.73 -92.95
N GLU A 552 -100.40 -14.83 -92.35
CA GLU A 552 -101.79 -14.56 -92.69
C GLU A 552 -101.94 -13.43 -93.72
N GLY A 553 -100.84 -12.73 -94.05
CA GLY A 553 -100.80 -11.66 -95.05
C GLY A 553 -101.05 -10.27 -94.48
N LYS A 554 -100.90 -10.05 -93.17
CA LYS A 554 -100.88 -8.71 -92.56
C LYS A 554 -99.50 -8.11 -92.60
N ILE A 555 -99.43 -6.82 -92.89
CA ILE A 555 -98.17 -6.09 -93.02
C ILE A 555 -97.59 -5.86 -91.62
N THR A 556 -96.42 -6.42 -91.35
CA THR A 556 -95.68 -6.29 -90.07
C THR A 556 -94.58 -5.24 -90.13
N LYS A 557 -93.93 -5.11 -91.29
CA LYS A 557 -92.99 -4.03 -91.58
C LYS A 557 -93.14 -3.61 -93.03
N ILE A 558 -92.88 -2.35 -93.32
CA ILE A 558 -92.86 -1.82 -94.67
C ILE A 558 -91.92 -0.63 -94.69
N ASN A 559 -91.01 -0.59 -95.65
CA ASN A 559 -90.04 0.49 -95.72
C ASN A 559 -90.59 1.70 -96.48
N SER A 560 -89.89 2.83 -96.35
CA SER A 560 -90.29 4.11 -96.97
C SER A 560 -90.42 4.03 -98.49
N ASN A 561 -89.61 3.20 -99.14
CA ASN A 561 -89.66 3.01 -100.59
C ASN A 561 -91.00 2.38 -101.03
N TYR A 562 -91.44 1.34 -100.32
CA TYR A 562 -92.71 0.67 -100.64
C TYR A 562 -93.91 1.58 -100.34
N LEU A 563 -93.86 2.34 -99.24
CA LEU A 563 -94.89 3.33 -98.90
C LEU A 563 -95.02 4.43 -99.96
N THR A 564 -93.89 4.96 -100.42
CA THR A 564 -93.83 5.99 -101.47
C THR A 564 -94.40 5.46 -102.77
N LEU A 565 -94.07 4.22 -103.15
CA LEU A 565 -94.55 3.56 -104.36
C LEU A 565 -96.08 3.46 -104.41
N LEU A 566 -96.74 3.18 -103.28
CA LEU A 566 -98.20 3.03 -103.22
C LEU A 566 -98.96 4.28 -102.73
N GLY A 567 -98.25 5.30 -102.24
CA GLY A 567 -98.83 6.55 -101.73
C GLY A 567 -99.53 6.43 -100.36
N TYR A 568 -99.20 5.39 -99.58
CA TYR A 568 -99.71 5.21 -98.22
C TYR A 568 -98.72 5.71 -97.16
N SER A 569 -99.22 6.09 -95.99
CA SER A 569 -98.38 6.28 -94.80
C SER A 569 -98.26 4.98 -94.00
N GLN A 570 -97.18 4.83 -93.23
CA GLN A 570 -96.91 3.60 -92.46
C GLN A 570 -98.06 3.25 -91.50
N SER A 571 -98.64 4.23 -90.82
CA SER A 571 -99.75 4.03 -89.88
C SER A 571 -101.06 3.57 -90.55
N GLU A 572 -101.20 3.77 -91.86
CA GLU A 572 -102.40 3.35 -92.61
C GLU A 572 -102.33 1.90 -93.09
N VAL A 573 -101.15 1.28 -93.06
CA VAL A 573 -100.92 -0.04 -93.68
C VAL A 573 -100.35 -1.07 -92.71
N ILE A 574 -99.62 -0.67 -91.67
CA ILE A 574 -99.13 -1.61 -90.66
C ILE A 574 -100.31 -2.24 -89.93
N GLY A 575 -100.33 -3.57 -89.84
CA GLY A 575 -101.41 -4.36 -89.27
C GLY A 575 -102.57 -4.64 -90.22
N GLU A 576 -102.69 -3.87 -91.30
CA GLU A 576 -103.65 -4.13 -92.37
C GLU A 576 -103.20 -5.31 -93.23
N HIS A 577 -104.18 -6.02 -93.79
CA HIS A 577 -103.90 -7.15 -94.67
C HIS A 577 -103.58 -6.64 -96.09
N HIS A 578 -102.62 -7.29 -96.77
CA HIS A 578 -102.22 -7.00 -98.16
C HIS A 578 -103.40 -6.79 -99.14
N ARG A 579 -104.60 -7.32 -98.83
CA ARG A 579 -105.82 -7.09 -99.61
C ARG A 579 -106.16 -5.61 -99.81
N LEU A 580 -105.60 -4.72 -98.99
CA LEU A 580 -105.67 -3.27 -99.14
C LEU A 580 -105.08 -2.80 -100.49
N PHE A 581 -104.03 -3.48 -100.97
CA PHE A 581 -103.29 -3.09 -102.18
C PHE A 581 -103.79 -3.76 -103.45
N VAL A 582 -104.94 -4.43 -103.46
CA VAL A 582 -105.47 -5.11 -104.65
C VAL A 582 -106.91 -4.70 -104.92
N THR A 583 -107.37 -4.88 -106.16
CA THR A 583 -108.72 -4.48 -106.58
C THR A 583 -109.81 -5.33 -105.91
N LYS A 584 -111.05 -4.84 -105.93
CA LYS A 584 -112.18 -5.54 -105.29
C LYS A 584 -112.44 -6.92 -105.89
N ASP A 585 -112.28 -7.06 -107.20
CA ASP A 585 -112.48 -8.33 -107.90
C ASP A 585 -111.37 -9.33 -107.55
N GLU A 586 -110.12 -8.87 -107.48
CA GLU A 586 -108.94 -9.70 -107.15
C GLU A 586 -108.96 -10.20 -105.71
N LYS A 587 -109.29 -9.35 -104.72
CA LYS A 587 -109.33 -9.81 -103.32
C LYS A 587 -110.41 -10.85 -103.02
N SER A 588 -111.43 -10.96 -103.88
CA SER A 588 -112.48 -11.99 -103.78
C SER A 588 -112.21 -13.25 -104.61
N SER A 589 -111.13 -13.28 -105.39
CA SER A 589 -110.82 -14.38 -106.30
C SER A 589 -110.22 -15.59 -105.56
N GLU A 590 -110.38 -16.78 -106.14
CA GLU A 590 -109.78 -18.00 -105.57
C GLU A 590 -108.26 -18.00 -105.74
N GLU A 591 -107.76 -17.37 -106.80
CA GLU A 591 -106.33 -17.21 -107.08
C GLU A 591 -105.62 -16.42 -105.97
N TYR A 592 -106.25 -15.37 -105.42
CA TYR A 592 -105.69 -14.59 -104.32
C TYR A 592 -105.62 -15.39 -103.01
N ARG A 593 -106.62 -16.23 -102.72
CA ARG A 593 -106.60 -17.13 -101.55
C ARG A 593 -105.55 -18.23 -101.69
N GLN A 594 -105.36 -18.75 -102.91
CA GLN A 594 -104.32 -19.74 -103.17
C GLN A 594 -102.91 -19.13 -103.07
N PHE A 595 -102.74 -17.89 -103.50
CA PHE A 595 -101.46 -17.16 -103.42
C PHE A 595 -100.90 -17.12 -101.99
N TRP A 596 -101.71 -16.74 -101.00
CA TRP A 596 -101.28 -16.69 -99.61
C TRP A 596 -101.10 -18.07 -98.97
N ARG A 597 -101.93 -19.06 -99.34
CA ARG A 597 -101.72 -20.46 -98.93
C ARG A 597 -100.38 -21.00 -99.41
N ASP A 598 -100.04 -20.74 -100.67
CA ASP A 598 -98.76 -21.20 -101.23
C ASP A 598 -97.57 -20.55 -100.52
N LEU A 599 -97.65 -19.26 -100.17
CA LEU A 599 -96.62 -18.57 -99.40
C LEU A 599 -96.48 -19.12 -97.98
N ALA A 600 -97.60 -19.40 -97.31
CA ALA A 600 -97.61 -20.03 -95.99
C ALA A 600 -97.00 -21.45 -96.02
N LEU A 601 -97.10 -22.16 -97.14
CA LEU A 601 -96.47 -23.47 -97.36
C LEU A 601 -95.00 -23.39 -97.77
N GLY A 602 -94.41 -22.18 -97.86
CA GLY A 602 -93.01 -22.00 -98.21
C GLY A 602 -92.74 -21.82 -99.72
N ASN A 603 -93.77 -21.77 -100.56
CA ASN A 603 -93.61 -21.58 -102.00
C ASN A 603 -93.52 -20.10 -102.36
N SER A 604 -92.32 -19.62 -102.69
CA SER A 604 -92.11 -18.24 -103.14
C SER A 604 -92.95 -17.90 -104.37
N LYS A 605 -93.41 -16.66 -104.44
CA LYS A 605 -94.20 -16.16 -105.57
C LYS A 605 -93.50 -14.97 -106.20
N ARG A 606 -93.23 -15.07 -107.50
CA ARG A 606 -92.63 -14.01 -108.31
C ARG A 606 -93.55 -13.70 -109.47
N GLY A 607 -93.74 -12.41 -109.73
CA GLY A 607 -94.55 -11.99 -110.87
C GLY A 607 -94.68 -10.48 -110.96
N THR A 608 -95.40 -10.08 -112.00
CA THR A 608 -95.84 -8.70 -112.20
C THR A 608 -97.27 -8.61 -111.70
N PHE A 609 -97.49 -7.83 -110.66
CA PHE A 609 -98.78 -7.71 -110.00
C PHE A 609 -99.33 -6.30 -110.15
N LYS A 610 -100.65 -6.21 -110.24
CA LYS A 610 -101.36 -4.94 -110.17
C LYS A 610 -101.53 -4.57 -108.71
N ARG A 611 -101.22 -3.32 -108.36
CA ARG A 611 -101.40 -2.78 -107.01
C ARG A 611 -102.26 -1.53 -107.05
N LEU A 612 -103.16 -1.45 -106.08
CA LEU A 612 -104.05 -0.32 -105.88
C LEU A 612 -103.37 0.70 -104.96
N THR A 613 -103.09 1.88 -105.49
CA THR A 613 -102.54 2.99 -104.70
C THR A 613 -103.62 3.59 -103.80
N ARG A 614 -103.19 4.40 -102.82
CA ARG A 614 -104.13 5.12 -101.92
C ARG A 614 -105.14 5.99 -102.67
N ARG A 615 -104.79 6.49 -103.85
CA ARG A 615 -105.66 7.33 -104.70
C ARG A 615 -106.64 6.52 -105.58
N GLY A 616 -106.58 5.19 -105.51
CA GLY A 616 -107.42 4.28 -106.31
C GLY A 616 -106.87 4.00 -107.71
N GLU A 617 -105.65 4.44 -108.01
CA GLU A 617 -104.97 4.15 -109.29
C GLU A 617 -104.37 2.74 -109.25
N VAL A 618 -104.43 2.03 -110.37
CA VAL A 618 -103.81 0.71 -110.51
C VAL A 618 -102.44 0.86 -111.12
N ILE A 619 -101.39 0.65 -110.33
CA ILE A 619 -100.00 0.59 -110.80
C ILE A 619 -99.56 -0.86 -110.99
N THR A 620 -98.48 -1.06 -111.74
CA THR A 620 -97.92 -2.38 -111.98
C THR A 620 -96.57 -2.49 -111.29
N VAL A 621 -96.41 -3.47 -110.40
CA VAL A 621 -95.17 -3.71 -109.65
C VAL A 621 -94.64 -5.11 -109.93
N LYS A 622 -93.32 -5.24 -110.07
CA LYS A 622 -92.67 -6.55 -110.08
C LYS A 622 -92.31 -6.89 -108.65
N SER A 623 -92.86 -7.98 -108.13
CA SER A 623 -92.65 -8.40 -106.75
C SER A 623 -92.15 -9.83 -106.66
N ASN A 624 -91.31 -10.07 -105.65
CA ASN A 624 -90.91 -11.40 -105.22
C ASN A 624 -91.22 -11.58 -103.74
N PHE A 625 -92.15 -12.46 -103.43
CA PHE A 625 -92.55 -12.84 -102.07
C PHE A 625 -91.78 -14.09 -101.66
N ASN A 626 -90.99 -13.99 -100.60
CA ASN A 626 -90.12 -15.03 -100.11
C ASN A 626 -90.42 -15.36 -98.64
N PRO A 627 -90.81 -16.60 -98.33
CA PRO A 627 -90.97 -17.06 -96.96
C PRO A 627 -89.61 -17.09 -96.22
N VAL A 628 -89.56 -16.50 -95.02
CA VAL A 628 -88.36 -16.47 -94.16
C VAL A 628 -88.51 -17.48 -93.04
N LYS A 629 -87.49 -18.32 -92.84
CA LYS A 629 -87.47 -19.42 -91.86
C LYS A 629 -86.78 -19.02 -90.56
N ASN A 630 -87.24 -19.56 -89.44
CA ASN A 630 -86.48 -19.55 -88.18
C ASN A 630 -85.42 -20.67 -88.15
N ARG A 631 -84.67 -20.78 -87.04
CA ARG A 631 -83.64 -21.83 -86.84
C ARG A 631 -84.20 -23.26 -86.87
N GLN A 632 -85.52 -23.42 -86.67
CA GLN A 632 -86.24 -24.69 -86.68
C GLN A 632 -86.83 -25.02 -88.07
N GLY A 633 -86.70 -24.13 -89.05
CA GLY A 633 -87.16 -24.34 -90.43
C GLY A 633 -88.62 -23.94 -90.71
N GLU A 634 -89.34 -23.43 -89.72
CA GLU A 634 -90.73 -22.97 -89.85
C GLU A 634 -90.78 -21.57 -90.49
N ILE A 635 -91.76 -21.32 -91.36
CA ILE A 635 -91.98 -20.00 -91.95
C ILE A 635 -92.51 -19.05 -90.87
N VAL A 636 -91.75 -18.01 -90.54
CA VAL A 636 -92.14 -17.03 -89.52
C VAL A 636 -92.69 -15.72 -90.10
N ARG A 637 -92.35 -15.41 -91.34
CA ARG A 637 -92.82 -14.21 -92.05
C ARG A 637 -92.62 -14.36 -93.55
N ILE A 638 -93.33 -13.57 -94.35
CA ILE A 638 -93.15 -13.48 -95.80
C ILE A 638 -92.53 -12.12 -96.12
N MET A 639 -91.37 -12.10 -96.77
CA MET A 639 -90.73 -10.88 -97.22
C MET A 639 -91.02 -10.64 -98.70
N GLU A 640 -91.67 -9.54 -99.00
CA GLU A 640 -91.81 -9.06 -100.37
C GLU A 640 -90.73 -8.03 -100.66
N ILE A 641 -90.09 -8.22 -101.80
CA ILE A 641 -89.25 -7.21 -102.43
C ILE A 641 -89.93 -6.82 -103.73
N ALA A 642 -90.26 -5.55 -103.85
CA ALA A 642 -90.93 -4.97 -105.00
C ALA A 642 -90.06 -3.87 -105.64
N TYR A 643 -90.30 -3.65 -106.93
CA TYR A 643 -89.85 -2.47 -107.65
C TYR A 643 -90.86 -2.15 -108.76
N GLU A 644 -90.91 -0.88 -109.16
CA GLU A 644 -91.80 -0.40 -110.21
C GLU A 644 -91.40 -1.03 -111.56
N ALA A 645 -92.40 -1.54 -112.30
CA ALA A 645 -92.19 -2.50 -113.40
C ALA A 645 -91.64 -1.90 -114.69
#